data_AF-A0A850B4Y3-F1
#
_entry.id   AF-A0A850B4Y3-F1
#
_cell.length_a   1.000
_cell.length_b   1.000
_cell.length_c   1.000
_cell.angle_alpha   90.00
_cell.angle_beta   90.00
_cell.angle_gamma   90.00
#
_symmetry.space_group_name_H-M   'P 1'
#
loop_
_entity.id
_entity.type
_entity.pdbx_description
1 polymer ?
#
loop_
_entity_poly.entity_id
_entity_poly.type
_entity_poly.pdbx_seq_one_letter_code
_entity_poly.pdbx_strand_id
1 'polypeptide(L)'
;MLFLRGFKKLGDKGETEPPRRSVERTGIGVFGFGFALLLVTGITGAASLSLKAAAAYVTAYATPPILIAFLLAPNLAIDPILLVWIVRGVFLLVAVSLFALLRAGVVKGRVARVFVTIAGVLFTAVVIAPEVVNLLLLLAFLAVDPILKWALAGGITLLGVGLFFLGRSAVRKGFYRAVAWWFGGVMGVAFAVLATLAARMPTGRATPFRLRDEVVRFSALGTGVIFLLFVLAALLPVILDRLEQRGFTPFVGARHVRATKSGFLTVISVLSMAGVAVSSCALCSVTSIMGGFGADLKRKILGNNAHIVVDVTRPGGFGDWETKLDGVRLSLAPQGGAATPVVAGDAMASSASNTAGALVRGIDLNTIAQVIDLKNNIEVGRFEYLENPEKLTELPPDEKIGIGPGGEPYYKGPDFKLAPDTDPEVREYLKSQVKIYPGVIIGRELAKSLHVLVGDEISLLSPIGELGPTGVMPRTRRFRVAGIFYSGMYEYDATHAYVKLDVAQSFFSLEDKITNIDIRVPDPERVQEIRPALDQAVSGMTADAAVTGAELRVRDWMEMNRNLFSALKLEKIATFIILSIAIAVASFCIICTLLLMVTEKGKEIAILKALGASDKAVMQIFMIEGVIIGGIGTIFGVGTALALCTGLAWFGVRLDPDVYYIDRLPVTVNGSDYAMVAVAAFIICTIATIYPAHAASKLTPVDGLRYE
;
A
#
# COMPACT_ATOMS: atom_id res chain seq x y z
N MET A 1 17.30 -2.40 29.95
CA MET A 1 18.28 -2.54 31.06
C MET A 1 19.76 -2.44 30.64
N LEU A 2 20.16 -2.71 29.39
CA LEU A 2 21.55 -2.51 28.90
C LEU A 2 21.91 -1.05 28.55
N PHE A 3 20.92 -0.17 28.39
CA PHE A 3 21.12 1.25 28.05
C PHE A 3 21.57 2.12 29.24
N LEU A 4 21.33 1.69 30.49
CA LEU A 4 21.59 2.47 31.71
C LEU A 4 22.98 2.23 32.32
N ARG A 5 23.73 1.21 31.86
CA ARG A 5 25.07 0.91 32.40
C ARG A 5 26.21 1.76 31.81
N GLY A 6 25.98 2.44 30.69
CA GLY A 6 27.00 3.29 30.05
C GLY A 6 27.26 4.63 30.76
N PHE A 7 26.26 5.18 31.45
CA PHE A 7 26.39 6.49 32.10
C PHE A 7 27.04 6.44 33.50
N LYS A 8 27.13 5.28 34.13
CA LYS A 8 27.64 5.15 35.51
C LYS A 8 29.18 5.13 35.61
N LYS A 9 29.92 5.23 34.50
CA LYS A 9 31.39 5.16 34.48
C LYS A 9 32.11 6.50 34.24
N LEU A 10 31.37 7.61 34.21
CA LEU A 10 31.91 8.96 33.99
C LEU A 10 31.92 9.84 35.25
N GLY A 11 31.57 9.30 36.42
CA GLY A 11 31.45 10.04 37.67
C GLY A 11 32.61 9.92 38.65
N ASP A 12 33.69 9.20 38.32
CA ASP A 12 34.75 8.96 39.30
C ASP A 12 36.12 8.82 38.63
N LYS A 13 36.83 9.95 38.53
CA LYS A 13 38.30 10.06 38.55
C LYS A 13 38.70 11.54 38.42
N GLY A 14 39.01 12.13 39.58
CA GLY A 14 39.80 13.34 39.67
C GLY A 14 41.28 13.08 39.33
N GLU A 15 41.86 14.10 38.72
CA GLU A 15 43.28 14.52 38.70
C GLU A 15 44.40 13.61 38.13
N THR A 16 45.19 14.27 37.25
CA THR A 16 46.59 14.07 36.85
C THR A 16 46.99 12.86 35.98
N GLU A 17 46.93 13.02 34.65
CA GLU A 17 47.99 12.72 33.65
C GLU A 17 47.44 12.83 32.19
N PRO A 18 48.24 13.22 31.17
CA PRO A 18 47.74 13.42 29.81
C PRO A 18 47.69 12.09 29.02
N PRO A 19 46.61 11.76 28.28
CA PRO A 19 46.57 10.53 27.52
C PRO A 19 47.28 10.70 26.17
N ARG A 20 48.26 9.81 25.92
CA ARG A 20 48.88 9.62 24.60
C ARG A 20 47.84 9.18 23.56
N ARG A 21 47.86 9.83 22.39
CA ARG A 21 47.15 9.41 21.18
C ARG A 21 47.57 8.00 20.74
N SER A 22 46.70 7.02 20.89
CA SER A 22 46.71 5.84 20.00
C SER A 22 45.37 5.09 20.00
N VAL A 23 44.71 5.11 18.85
CA VAL A 23 43.83 4.06 18.31
C VAL A 23 42.51 3.79 19.05
N GLU A 24 41.50 4.62 18.77
CA GLU A 24 40.09 4.22 18.78
C GLU A 24 39.49 4.44 17.38
N ARG A 25 39.73 3.51 16.45
CA ARG A 25 39.10 3.51 15.11
C ARG A 25 38.38 2.20 14.76
N THR A 26 38.21 1.31 15.72
CA THR A 26 37.76 -0.07 15.50
C THR A 26 36.38 -0.40 16.09
N GLY A 27 35.79 0.44 16.94
CA GLY A 27 34.56 0.10 17.66
C GLY A 27 33.25 0.14 16.86
N ILE A 28 33.08 1.10 15.94
CA ILE A 28 31.77 1.38 15.33
C ILE A 28 31.54 0.54 14.05
N GLY A 29 32.59 0.25 13.28
CA GLY A 29 32.51 -0.70 12.16
C GLY A 29 32.22 -2.13 12.60
N VAL A 30 32.66 -2.50 13.81
CA VAL A 30 32.37 -3.81 14.44
C VAL A 30 30.93 -3.87 14.94
N PHE A 31 30.31 -2.75 15.31
CA PHE A 31 28.90 -2.71 15.70
C PHE A 31 27.94 -2.89 14.52
N GLY A 32 28.22 -2.23 13.39
CA GLY A 32 27.43 -2.39 12.15
C GLY A 32 27.60 -3.78 11.53
N PHE A 33 28.82 -4.32 11.53
CA PHE A 33 29.10 -5.68 11.07
C PHE A 33 28.54 -6.72 12.05
N GLY A 34 28.63 -6.49 13.35
CA GLY A 34 28.05 -7.34 14.40
C GLY A 34 26.53 -7.39 14.39
N PHE A 35 25.86 -6.28 14.04
CA PHE A 35 24.40 -6.22 13.89
C PHE A 35 23.91 -6.93 12.61
N ALA A 36 24.63 -6.75 11.49
CA ALA A 36 24.37 -7.52 10.26
C ALA A 36 24.63 -9.02 10.46
N LEU A 37 25.68 -9.37 11.21
CA LEU A 37 25.97 -10.76 11.58
C LEU A 37 24.90 -11.32 12.54
N LEU A 38 24.34 -10.52 13.45
CA LEU A 38 23.25 -10.89 14.37
C LEU A 38 21.92 -11.12 13.65
N LEU A 39 21.62 -10.35 12.60
CA LEU A 39 20.44 -10.55 11.75
C LEU A 39 20.56 -11.83 10.90
N VAL A 40 21.74 -12.06 10.32
CA VAL A 40 22.02 -13.30 9.57
C VAL A 40 22.06 -14.50 10.52
N THR A 41 22.67 -14.39 11.70
CA THR A 41 22.72 -15.47 12.69
C THR A 41 21.37 -15.72 13.37
N GLY A 42 20.53 -14.69 13.53
CA GLY A 42 19.16 -14.82 14.05
C GLY A 42 18.21 -15.54 13.09
N ILE A 43 18.33 -15.29 11.78
CA ILE A 43 17.56 -15.98 10.74
C ILE A 43 18.01 -17.45 10.60
N THR A 44 19.31 -17.75 10.74
CA THR A 44 19.79 -19.15 10.88
C THR A 44 19.50 -19.76 12.25
N GLY A 45 19.30 -18.96 13.29
CA GLY A 45 18.99 -19.40 14.65
C GLY A 45 17.60 -20.05 14.76
N ALA A 46 16.63 -19.57 13.98
CA ALA A 46 15.33 -20.21 13.84
C ALA A 46 15.43 -21.60 13.16
N ALA A 47 16.34 -21.76 12.19
CA ALA A 47 16.67 -23.07 11.60
C ALA A 47 17.51 -23.96 12.54
N SER A 48 18.20 -23.39 13.53
CA SER A 48 18.98 -24.14 14.51
C SER A 48 18.13 -24.79 15.61
N LEU A 49 16.90 -24.33 15.84
CA LEU A 49 16.01 -24.92 16.84
C LEU A 49 15.50 -26.30 16.42
N SER A 50 15.27 -26.52 15.12
CA SER A 50 14.95 -27.85 14.57
C SER A 50 16.17 -28.78 14.57
N LEU A 51 17.40 -28.25 14.51
CA LEU A 51 18.64 -29.02 14.61
C LEU A 51 19.07 -29.37 16.04
N LYS A 52 18.70 -28.59 17.06
CA LYS A 52 19.00 -28.93 18.47
C LYS A 52 18.27 -30.21 18.92
N ALA A 53 17.09 -30.48 18.37
CA ALA A 53 16.39 -31.75 18.56
C ALA A 53 17.14 -32.93 17.93
N ALA A 54 17.83 -32.71 16.80
CA ALA A 54 18.69 -33.71 16.16
C ALA A 54 20.07 -33.85 16.85
N ALA A 55 20.62 -32.76 17.39
CA ALA A 55 21.91 -32.76 18.10
C ALA A 55 21.84 -33.46 19.46
N ALA A 56 20.70 -33.40 20.15
CA ALA A 56 20.47 -34.16 21.39
C ALA A 56 20.57 -35.69 21.18
N TYR A 57 20.26 -36.16 19.97
CA TYR A 57 20.40 -37.56 19.56
C TYR A 57 21.86 -37.97 19.32
N VAL A 58 22.71 -37.01 18.93
CA VAL A 58 24.14 -37.23 18.60
C VAL A 58 25.05 -37.05 19.83
N THR A 59 24.69 -36.20 20.78
CA THR A 59 25.45 -36.00 22.03
C THR A 59 25.43 -37.19 23.00
N ALA A 60 24.60 -38.21 22.74
CA ALA A 60 24.55 -39.43 23.55
C ALA A 60 25.77 -40.37 23.33
N TYR A 61 26.57 -40.15 22.28
CA TYR A 61 27.76 -40.97 22.02
C TYR A 61 29.00 -40.14 21.64
N ALA A 62 29.98 -40.17 22.55
CA ALA A 62 31.42 -40.06 22.33
C ALA A 62 32.12 -38.67 22.32
N THR A 63 32.86 -38.41 23.41
CA THR A 63 34.27 -37.94 23.38
C THR A 63 35.23 -39.16 23.38
N PRO A 64 36.57 -38.99 23.31
CA PRO A 64 37.42 -39.02 22.13
C PRO A 64 38.21 -40.34 21.94
N PRO A 65 37.97 -41.11 20.84
CA PRO A 65 39.02 -41.97 20.30
C PRO A 65 39.05 -42.09 18.75
N ILE A 66 38.52 -41.12 18.00
CA ILE A 66 38.37 -41.26 16.53
C ILE A 66 39.73 -41.23 15.80
N LEU A 67 40.74 -40.52 16.34
CA LEU A 67 42.06 -40.45 15.71
C LEU A 67 42.85 -41.76 15.80
N ILE A 68 42.62 -42.57 16.83
CA ILE A 68 43.27 -43.89 17.02
C ILE A 68 42.53 -44.95 16.19
N ALA A 69 41.20 -44.86 16.07
CA ALA A 69 40.41 -45.73 15.20
C ALA A 69 40.76 -45.56 13.69
N PHE A 70 41.16 -44.36 13.27
CA PHE A 70 41.53 -44.04 11.88
C PHE A 70 42.83 -44.75 11.42
N LEU A 71 43.73 -45.09 12.34
CA LEU A 71 44.99 -45.79 12.03
C LEU A 71 44.86 -47.33 12.03
N LEU A 72 43.78 -47.87 12.62
CA LEU A 72 43.60 -49.32 12.85
C LEU A 72 42.60 -50.00 11.89
N ALA A 73 41.85 -49.26 11.06
CA ALA A 73 40.84 -49.85 10.17
C ALA A 73 40.72 -49.12 8.81
N PRO A 74 41.43 -49.58 7.75
CA PRO A 74 41.46 -48.90 6.44
C PRO A 74 40.20 -49.10 5.58
N ASN A 75 39.19 -49.84 6.04
CA ASN A 75 38.01 -50.23 5.25
C ASN A 75 36.66 -49.63 5.70
N LEU A 76 36.64 -48.58 6.54
CA LEU A 76 35.38 -47.92 6.88
C LEU A 76 34.92 -46.98 5.74
N ALA A 77 33.80 -47.31 5.09
CA ALA A 77 33.11 -46.41 4.18
C ALA A 77 32.52 -45.22 4.96
N ILE A 78 33.13 -44.04 4.81
CA ILE A 78 32.70 -42.81 5.49
C ILE A 78 31.55 -42.17 4.69
N ASP A 79 30.48 -41.78 5.37
CA ASP A 79 29.38 -40.99 4.81
C ASP A 79 29.94 -39.70 4.14
N PRO A 80 29.64 -39.44 2.85
CA PRO A 80 30.15 -38.28 2.11
C PRO A 80 29.92 -36.95 2.83
N ILE A 81 28.84 -36.84 3.60
CA ILE A 81 28.51 -35.64 4.36
C ILE A 81 29.52 -35.43 5.49
N LEU A 82 29.87 -36.50 6.23
CA LEU A 82 30.85 -36.45 7.31
C LEU A 82 32.24 -36.11 6.79
N LEU A 83 32.62 -36.64 5.63
CA LEU A 83 33.87 -36.32 4.93
C LEU A 83 33.95 -34.82 4.58
N VAL A 84 32.86 -34.23 4.08
CA VAL A 84 32.77 -32.80 3.77
C VAL A 84 32.92 -31.94 5.03
N TRP A 85 32.33 -32.34 6.17
CA TRP A 85 32.49 -31.63 7.44
C TRP A 85 33.91 -31.73 8.02
N ILE A 86 34.57 -32.89 7.88
CA ILE A 86 35.97 -33.07 8.31
C ILE A 86 36.91 -32.22 7.44
N VAL A 87 36.75 -32.25 6.12
CA VAL A 87 37.54 -31.42 5.19
C VAL A 87 37.30 -29.92 5.47
N ARG A 88 36.05 -29.51 5.75
CA ARG A 88 35.72 -28.13 6.17
C ARG A 88 36.42 -27.73 7.46
N GLY A 89 36.43 -28.59 8.48
CA GLY A 89 37.10 -28.34 9.75
C GLY A 89 38.61 -28.14 9.59
N VAL A 90 39.25 -28.95 8.75
CA VAL A 90 40.69 -28.87 8.44
C VAL A 90 41.03 -27.57 7.70
N PHE A 91 40.25 -27.18 6.67
CA PHE A 91 40.51 -25.93 5.95
C PHE A 91 40.24 -24.67 6.79
N LEU A 92 39.23 -24.71 7.67
CA LEU A 92 38.96 -23.61 8.61
C LEU A 92 40.12 -23.45 9.62
N LEU A 93 40.63 -24.56 10.15
CA LEU A 93 41.83 -24.56 11.00
C LEU A 93 43.04 -23.98 10.27
N VAL A 94 43.29 -24.40 9.03
CA VAL A 94 44.39 -23.86 8.20
C VAL A 94 44.23 -22.36 7.97
N ALA A 95 43.02 -21.89 7.66
CA ALA A 95 42.73 -20.46 7.47
C ALA A 95 42.92 -19.64 8.75
N VAL A 96 42.47 -20.16 9.90
CA VAL A 96 42.64 -19.52 11.22
C VAL A 96 44.11 -19.49 11.64
N SER A 97 44.86 -20.58 11.40
CA SER A 97 46.31 -20.65 11.66
C SER A 97 47.10 -19.68 10.77
N LEU A 98 46.74 -19.56 9.48
CA LEU A 98 47.31 -18.57 8.56
C LEU A 98 47.04 -17.13 9.02
N PHE A 99 45.81 -16.86 9.49
CA PHE A 99 45.43 -15.54 10.01
C PHE A 99 46.15 -15.22 11.34
N ALA A 100 46.36 -16.22 12.20
CA ALA A 100 47.14 -16.07 13.44
C ALA A 100 48.62 -15.79 13.16
N LEU A 101 49.23 -16.45 12.17
CA LEU A 101 50.61 -16.21 11.72
C LEU A 101 50.81 -14.80 11.14
N LEU A 102 49.80 -14.27 10.44
CA LEU A 102 49.77 -12.89 9.96
C LEU A 102 49.68 -11.88 11.11
N ARG A 103 48.87 -12.17 12.13
CA ARG A 103 48.70 -11.30 13.31
C ARG A 103 49.94 -11.30 14.23
N ALA A 104 50.68 -12.41 14.26
CA ALA A 104 51.94 -12.54 14.99
C ALA A 104 53.13 -11.79 14.32
N GLY A 105 52.93 -11.18 13.15
CA GLY A 105 53.94 -10.33 12.50
C GLY A 105 55.12 -11.09 11.88
N VAL A 106 55.00 -12.41 11.71
CA VAL A 106 56.05 -13.33 11.23
C VAL A 106 56.39 -13.10 9.75
N VAL A 107 55.45 -12.57 8.96
CA VAL A 107 55.64 -12.27 7.53
C VAL A 107 55.44 -10.79 7.27
N LYS A 108 56.47 -10.08 6.80
CA LYS A 108 56.41 -8.64 6.47
C LYS A 108 56.59 -8.40 4.96
N GLY A 109 56.00 -7.30 4.48
CA GLY A 109 56.22 -6.81 3.12
C GLY A 109 55.31 -7.42 2.04
N ARG A 110 55.83 -7.54 0.81
CA ARG A 110 55.07 -7.93 -0.40
C ARG A 110 54.48 -9.35 -0.31
N VAL A 111 55.14 -10.25 0.43
CA VAL A 111 54.75 -11.66 0.62
C VAL A 111 53.53 -11.81 1.54
N ALA A 112 53.42 -10.98 2.58
CA ALA A 112 52.25 -10.97 3.47
C ALA A 112 50.95 -10.62 2.72
N ARG A 113 51.03 -9.71 1.74
CA ARG A 113 49.88 -9.36 0.88
C ARG A 113 49.44 -10.51 -0.01
N VAL A 114 50.38 -11.27 -0.58
CA VAL A 114 50.06 -12.45 -1.39
C VAL A 114 49.41 -13.52 -0.52
N PHE A 115 49.93 -13.74 0.70
CA PHE A 115 49.36 -14.69 1.66
C PHE A 115 47.94 -14.32 2.12
N VAL A 116 47.67 -13.05 2.44
CA VAL A 116 46.31 -12.58 2.78
C VAL A 116 45.35 -12.76 1.61
N THR A 117 45.81 -12.53 0.38
CA THR A 117 44.97 -12.67 -0.81
C THR A 117 44.64 -14.14 -1.08
N ILE A 118 45.62 -15.03 -0.96
CA ILE A 118 45.42 -16.48 -1.12
C ILE A 118 44.52 -17.02 -0.01
N ALA A 119 44.76 -16.64 1.26
CA ALA A 119 43.94 -17.05 2.40
C ALA A 119 42.49 -16.52 2.30
N GLY A 120 42.30 -15.29 1.83
CA GLY A 120 40.98 -14.71 1.57
C GLY A 120 40.23 -15.44 0.45
N VAL A 121 40.90 -15.74 -0.66
CA VAL A 121 40.31 -16.50 -1.77
C VAL A 121 39.94 -17.92 -1.35
N LEU A 122 40.82 -18.61 -0.61
CA LEU A 122 40.55 -19.94 -0.05
C LEU A 122 39.39 -19.92 0.96
N PHE A 123 39.35 -18.93 1.86
CA PHE A 123 38.26 -18.79 2.83
C PHE A 123 36.92 -18.53 2.12
N THR A 124 36.91 -17.65 1.11
CA THR A 124 35.71 -17.33 0.32
C THR A 124 35.24 -18.55 -0.48
N ALA A 125 36.16 -19.30 -1.11
CA ALA A 125 35.84 -20.49 -1.88
C ALA A 125 35.35 -21.68 -1.01
N VAL A 126 35.95 -21.87 0.17
CA VAL A 126 35.61 -23.00 1.06
C VAL A 126 34.36 -22.75 1.89
N VAL A 127 34.07 -21.50 2.27
CA VAL A 127 32.93 -21.17 3.14
C VAL A 127 31.69 -20.82 2.32
N ILE A 128 31.81 -20.03 1.24
CA ILE A 128 30.64 -19.47 0.56
C ILE A 128 30.10 -20.40 -0.53
N ALA A 129 30.98 -21.00 -1.34
CA ALA A 129 30.54 -21.86 -2.44
C ALA A 129 29.67 -23.06 -2.00
N PRO A 130 30.02 -23.82 -0.94
CA PRO A 130 29.17 -24.92 -0.51
C PRO A 130 27.90 -24.50 0.25
N GLU A 131 27.85 -23.32 0.87
CA GLU A 131 26.60 -22.77 1.46
C GLU A 131 25.61 -22.34 0.37
N VAL A 132 26.10 -21.72 -0.71
CA VAL A 132 25.30 -21.39 -1.90
C VAL A 132 24.74 -22.66 -2.54
N VAL A 133 25.55 -23.72 -2.66
CA VAL A 133 25.11 -25.02 -3.19
C VAL A 133 24.08 -25.69 -2.27
N ASN A 134 24.28 -25.67 -0.95
CA ASN A 134 23.31 -26.20 0.00
C ASN A 134 21.98 -25.42 -0.03
N LEU A 135 22.00 -24.09 -0.15
CA LEU A 135 20.79 -23.27 -0.26
C LEU A 135 20.03 -23.55 -1.57
N LEU A 136 20.77 -23.74 -2.68
CA LEU A 136 20.20 -24.14 -3.98
C LEU A 136 19.57 -25.53 -3.93
N LEU A 137 20.21 -26.49 -3.26
CA LEU A 137 19.67 -27.84 -3.03
C LEU A 137 18.41 -27.78 -2.15
N LEU A 138 18.41 -26.98 -1.08
CA LEU A 138 17.26 -26.81 -0.19
C LEU A 138 16.06 -26.17 -0.92
N LEU A 139 16.33 -25.24 -1.85
CA LEU A 139 15.34 -24.68 -2.78
C LEU A 139 14.74 -25.69 -3.76
N ALA A 140 15.53 -26.67 -4.19
CA ALA A 140 15.05 -27.73 -5.06
C ALA A 140 13.94 -28.56 -4.37
N PHE A 141 14.07 -28.78 -3.05
CA PHE A 141 13.14 -29.58 -2.23
C PHE A 141 11.89 -28.83 -1.72
N LEU A 142 11.87 -27.49 -1.76
CA LEU A 142 10.70 -26.70 -1.33
C LEU A 142 9.51 -26.86 -2.30
N ALA A 143 8.30 -27.09 -1.82
CA ALA A 143 7.09 -27.18 -2.67
C ALA A 143 6.58 -25.77 -3.06
N VAL A 144 7.33 -25.09 -3.93
CA VAL A 144 7.09 -23.70 -4.37
C VAL A 144 7.04 -23.64 -5.89
N ASP A 145 6.33 -22.66 -6.45
CA ASP A 145 6.18 -22.47 -7.89
C ASP A 145 7.54 -22.53 -8.63
N PRO A 146 7.62 -23.23 -9.79
CA PRO A 146 8.88 -23.44 -10.51
C PRO A 146 9.61 -22.14 -10.85
N ILE A 147 8.87 -21.09 -11.19
CA ILE A 147 9.42 -19.79 -11.56
C ILE A 147 10.08 -19.10 -10.35
N LEU A 148 9.46 -19.19 -9.17
CA LEU A 148 9.99 -18.63 -7.93
C LEU A 148 11.23 -19.40 -7.45
N LYS A 149 11.30 -20.72 -7.71
CA LYS A 149 12.52 -21.51 -7.49
C LYS A 149 13.69 -21.02 -8.33
N TRP A 150 13.48 -20.81 -9.64
CA TRP A 150 14.52 -20.31 -10.54
C TRP A 150 14.93 -18.86 -10.20
N ALA A 151 13.98 -18.04 -9.73
CA ALA A 151 14.25 -16.69 -9.25
C ALA A 151 15.15 -16.66 -8.01
N LEU A 152 14.79 -17.44 -6.99
CA LEU A 152 15.56 -17.55 -5.75
C LEU A 152 16.92 -18.19 -6.01
N ALA A 153 16.97 -19.22 -6.85
CA ALA A 153 18.21 -19.84 -7.30
C ALA A 153 19.12 -18.84 -8.01
N GLY A 154 18.58 -18.08 -8.96
CA GLY A 154 19.28 -16.99 -9.66
C GLY A 154 19.83 -15.94 -8.70
N GLY A 155 18.99 -15.49 -7.75
CA GLY A 155 19.38 -14.56 -6.69
C GLY A 155 20.52 -15.08 -5.82
N ILE A 156 20.46 -16.35 -5.40
CA ILE A 156 21.51 -17.01 -4.60
C ILE A 156 22.80 -17.23 -5.39
N THR A 157 22.72 -17.59 -6.67
CA THR A 157 23.91 -17.68 -7.53
C THR A 157 24.55 -16.31 -7.76
N LEU A 158 23.77 -15.25 -7.96
CA LEU A 158 24.28 -13.89 -8.01
C LEU A 158 24.88 -13.47 -6.66
N LEU A 159 24.27 -13.95 -5.55
CA LEU A 159 24.74 -13.78 -4.17
C LEU A 159 26.14 -14.42 -3.97
N GLY A 160 26.32 -15.64 -4.46
CA GLY A 160 27.58 -16.39 -4.42
C GLY A 160 28.66 -15.80 -5.32
N VAL A 161 28.32 -15.48 -6.59
CA VAL A 161 29.26 -14.91 -7.57
C VAL A 161 29.75 -13.54 -7.11
N GLY A 162 28.87 -12.73 -6.53
CA GLY A 162 29.26 -11.44 -5.96
C GLY A 162 30.24 -11.52 -4.81
N LEU A 163 29.94 -12.36 -3.83
CA LEU A 163 30.84 -12.61 -2.70
C LEU A 163 32.22 -13.11 -3.17
N PHE A 164 32.26 -13.91 -4.24
CA PHE A 164 33.48 -14.37 -4.89
C PHE A 164 34.30 -13.23 -5.53
N PHE A 165 33.65 -12.31 -6.25
CA PHE A 165 34.33 -11.13 -6.82
C PHE A 165 34.70 -10.06 -5.77
N LEU A 166 33.92 -9.93 -4.70
CA LEU A 166 34.22 -9.09 -3.53
C LEU A 166 35.52 -9.55 -2.84
N GLY A 167 35.73 -10.87 -2.69
CA GLY A 167 36.96 -11.43 -2.15
C GLY A 167 38.21 -11.08 -2.96
N ARG A 168 38.07 -10.90 -4.28
CA ARG A 168 39.16 -10.54 -5.20
C ARG A 168 39.45 -9.04 -5.25
N SER A 169 38.45 -8.18 -5.05
CA SER A 169 38.60 -6.70 -5.08
C SER A 169 38.95 -6.08 -3.72
N ALA A 170 38.81 -6.83 -2.62
CA ALA A 170 39.13 -6.40 -1.24
C ALA A 170 40.57 -5.89 -1.03
N VAL A 171 41.49 -6.13 -1.97
CA VAL A 171 42.91 -5.76 -1.87
C VAL A 171 43.21 -4.32 -2.32
N ARG A 172 42.29 -3.61 -2.99
CA ARG A 172 42.48 -2.21 -3.43
C ARG A 172 41.34 -1.31 -2.97
N LYS A 173 41.66 -0.32 -2.11
CA LYS A 173 40.80 0.78 -1.60
C LYS A 173 39.46 0.91 -2.35
N GLY A 174 38.42 0.23 -1.87
CA GLY A 174 37.13 0.19 -2.56
C GLY A 174 36.13 -0.89 -2.13
N PHE A 175 36.48 -1.75 -1.16
CA PHE A 175 35.64 -2.87 -0.72
C PHE A 175 34.18 -2.48 -0.45
N TYR A 176 33.93 -1.44 0.36
CA TYR A 176 32.58 -0.99 0.70
C TYR A 176 31.78 -0.48 -0.51
N ARG A 177 32.42 0.16 -1.50
CA ARG A 177 31.73 0.58 -2.73
C ARG A 177 31.40 -0.63 -3.59
N ALA A 178 32.32 -1.58 -3.74
CA ALA A 178 32.06 -2.81 -4.49
C ALA A 178 30.92 -3.64 -3.88
N VAL A 179 30.90 -3.78 -2.54
CA VAL A 179 29.82 -4.43 -1.80
C VAL A 179 28.48 -3.72 -2.02
N ALA A 180 28.47 -2.38 -1.93
CA ALA A 180 27.27 -1.58 -2.13
C ALA A 180 26.71 -1.79 -3.55
N TRP A 181 27.50 -1.55 -4.60
CA TRP A 181 27.08 -1.71 -6.00
C TRP A 181 26.54 -3.10 -6.30
N TRP A 182 27.17 -4.11 -5.71
CA TRP A 182 26.71 -5.48 -5.84
C TRP A 182 25.36 -5.72 -5.15
N PHE A 183 25.18 -5.27 -3.91
CA PHE A 183 23.91 -5.39 -3.20
C PHE A 183 22.78 -4.69 -3.96
N GLY A 184 23.05 -3.50 -4.51
CA GLY A 184 22.12 -2.79 -5.39
C GLY A 184 21.76 -3.58 -6.64
N GLY A 185 22.74 -4.22 -7.28
CA GLY A 185 22.51 -5.11 -8.42
C GLY A 185 21.61 -6.31 -8.07
N VAL A 186 21.87 -6.97 -6.94
CA VAL A 186 21.04 -8.08 -6.45
C VAL A 186 19.61 -7.63 -6.17
N MET A 187 19.43 -6.48 -5.50
CA MET A 187 18.10 -5.91 -5.24
C MET A 187 17.38 -5.52 -6.53
N GLY A 188 18.10 -4.99 -7.52
CA GLY A 188 17.53 -4.66 -8.83
C GLY A 188 17.04 -5.89 -9.60
N VAL A 189 17.81 -6.99 -9.56
CA VAL A 189 17.37 -8.26 -10.17
C VAL A 189 16.17 -8.84 -9.40
N ALA A 190 16.22 -8.85 -8.07
CA ALA A 190 15.10 -9.31 -7.25
C ALA A 190 13.82 -8.51 -7.52
N PHE A 191 13.93 -7.18 -7.62
CA PHE A 191 12.83 -6.29 -7.98
C PHE A 191 12.28 -6.61 -9.37
N ALA A 192 13.13 -6.76 -10.39
CA ALA A 192 12.68 -7.09 -11.75
C ALA A 192 11.92 -8.43 -11.81
N VAL A 193 12.39 -9.44 -11.08
CA VAL A 193 11.74 -10.75 -11.03
C VAL A 193 10.42 -10.69 -10.26
N LEU A 194 10.40 -10.07 -9.09
CA LEU A 194 9.17 -9.95 -8.29
C LEU A 194 8.13 -9.05 -8.98
N ALA A 195 8.55 -7.98 -9.65
CA ALA A 195 7.67 -7.10 -10.42
C ALA A 195 7.06 -7.81 -11.63
N THR A 196 7.85 -8.62 -12.36
CA THR A 196 7.32 -9.42 -13.48
C THR A 196 6.37 -10.52 -13.02
N LEU A 197 6.63 -11.14 -11.87
CA LEU A 197 5.70 -12.08 -11.24
C LEU A 197 4.40 -11.37 -10.84
N ALA A 198 4.50 -10.24 -10.13
CA ALA A 198 3.36 -9.44 -9.69
C ALA A 198 2.48 -8.98 -10.87
N ALA A 199 3.10 -8.55 -11.98
CA ALA A 199 2.39 -8.10 -13.18
C ALA A 199 1.62 -9.22 -13.90
N ARG A 200 1.99 -10.49 -13.70
CA ARG A 200 1.29 -11.64 -14.30
C ARG A 200 0.13 -12.16 -13.45
N MET A 201 -0.03 -11.67 -12.21
CA MET A 201 -1.10 -12.14 -11.33
C MET A 201 -2.45 -11.51 -11.70
N PRO A 202 -3.56 -12.24 -11.54
CA PRO A 202 -4.89 -11.71 -11.82
C PRO A 202 -5.24 -10.50 -10.93
N THR A 203 -5.83 -9.48 -11.54
CA THR A 203 -6.27 -8.24 -10.86
C THR A 203 -7.77 -7.95 -11.03
N GLY A 204 -8.51 -8.89 -11.62
CA GLY A 204 -9.94 -8.72 -11.92
C GLY A 204 -10.83 -8.76 -10.67
N ARG A 205 -11.93 -8.00 -10.69
CA ARG A 205 -12.92 -7.89 -9.58
C ARG A 205 -13.39 -9.26 -9.06
N ALA A 206 -13.64 -10.22 -9.95
CA ALA A 206 -14.13 -11.56 -9.62
C ALA A 206 -13.05 -12.57 -9.17
N THR A 207 -11.79 -12.16 -9.01
CA THR A 207 -10.71 -13.10 -8.63
C THR A 207 -10.60 -13.20 -7.11
N PRO A 208 -10.49 -14.41 -6.53
CA PRO A 208 -10.51 -14.61 -5.09
C PRO A 208 -9.26 -14.06 -4.41
N PHE A 209 -9.42 -13.57 -3.18
CA PHE A 209 -8.30 -13.09 -2.36
C PHE A 209 -7.39 -14.26 -1.98
N ARG A 210 -6.08 -14.14 -2.27
CA ARG A 210 -5.08 -15.15 -1.93
C ARG A 210 -3.87 -14.50 -1.27
N LEU A 211 -3.62 -14.86 -0.02
CA LEU A 211 -2.55 -14.27 0.80
C LEU A 211 -1.15 -14.41 0.16
N ARG A 212 -0.90 -15.51 -0.55
CA ARG A 212 0.37 -15.75 -1.26
C ARG A 212 0.64 -14.73 -2.38
N ASP A 213 -0.40 -14.33 -3.10
CA ASP A 213 -0.29 -13.43 -4.25
C ASP A 213 0.03 -12.01 -3.75
N GLU A 214 -0.60 -11.62 -2.63
CA GLU A 214 -0.34 -10.34 -1.96
C GLU A 214 1.08 -10.26 -1.37
N VAL A 215 1.60 -11.34 -0.77
CA VAL A 215 2.98 -11.37 -0.26
C VAL A 215 4.00 -11.07 -1.37
N VAL A 216 3.78 -11.57 -2.59
CA VAL A 216 4.67 -11.28 -3.72
C VAL A 216 4.56 -9.81 -4.14
N ARG A 217 3.35 -9.23 -4.18
CA ARG A 217 3.14 -7.80 -4.49
C ARG A 217 3.83 -6.89 -3.47
N PHE A 218 3.68 -7.17 -2.18
CA PHE A 218 4.39 -6.43 -1.11
C PHE A 218 5.91 -6.59 -1.22
N SER A 219 6.40 -7.78 -1.55
CA SER A 219 7.83 -8.05 -1.73
C SER A 219 8.40 -7.29 -2.93
N ALA A 220 7.67 -7.24 -4.05
CA ALA A 220 8.03 -6.45 -5.23
C ALA A 220 8.12 -4.95 -4.88
N LEU A 221 7.13 -4.44 -4.14
CA LEU A 221 7.12 -3.06 -3.68
C LEU A 221 8.32 -2.74 -2.77
N GLY A 222 8.57 -3.58 -1.75
CA GLY A 222 9.66 -3.36 -0.80
C GLY A 222 11.03 -3.41 -1.46
N THR A 223 11.27 -4.40 -2.33
CA THR A 223 12.53 -4.51 -3.09
C THR A 223 12.72 -3.33 -4.06
N GLY A 224 11.65 -2.83 -4.68
CA GLY A 224 11.70 -1.64 -5.53
C GLY A 224 12.09 -0.37 -4.79
N VAL A 225 11.53 -0.15 -3.59
CA VAL A 225 11.88 1.00 -2.74
C VAL A 225 13.35 0.91 -2.29
N ILE A 226 13.81 -0.26 -1.86
CA ILE A 226 15.21 -0.48 -1.46
C ILE A 226 16.16 -0.25 -2.65
N PHE A 227 15.80 -0.74 -3.83
CA PHE A 227 16.57 -0.52 -5.05
C PHE A 227 16.64 0.97 -5.41
N LEU A 228 15.53 1.72 -5.31
CA LEU A 228 15.52 3.16 -5.53
C LEU A 228 16.44 3.89 -4.55
N LEU A 229 16.31 3.62 -3.25
CA LEU A 229 17.15 4.23 -2.22
C LEU A 229 18.65 3.96 -2.49
N PHE A 230 18.96 2.76 -2.97
CA PHE A 230 20.31 2.41 -3.39
C PHE A 230 20.78 3.25 -4.58
N VAL A 231 19.97 3.36 -5.64
CA VAL A 231 20.29 4.17 -6.82
C VAL A 231 20.50 5.64 -6.43
N LEU A 232 19.63 6.20 -5.59
CA LEU A 232 19.79 7.57 -5.08
C LEU A 232 21.07 7.74 -4.28
N ALA A 233 21.41 6.77 -3.41
CA ALA A 233 22.66 6.77 -2.65
C ALA A 233 23.90 6.63 -3.54
N ALA A 234 23.82 5.88 -4.65
CA ALA A 234 24.89 5.71 -5.61
C ALA A 234 25.11 6.94 -6.50
N LEU A 235 24.06 7.73 -6.77
CA LEU A 235 24.13 8.99 -7.49
C LEU A 235 24.69 10.13 -6.64
N LEU A 236 24.54 10.06 -5.31
CA LEU A 236 24.98 11.12 -4.40
C LEU A 236 26.45 11.52 -4.57
N PRO A 237 27.43 10.60 -4.63
CA PRO A 237 28.84 10.96 -4.90
C PRO A 237 29.03 11.72 -6.21
N VAL A 238 28.31 11.35 -7.28
CA VAL A 238 28.42 12.00 -8.59
C VAL A 238 27.91 13.44 -8.52
N ILE A 239 26.81 13.66 -7.81
CA ILE A 239 26.23 15.00 -7.60
C ILE A 239 27.19 15.86 -6.77
N LEU A 240 27.75 15.31 -5.70
CA LEU A 240 28.72 16.02 -4.86
C LEU A 240 30.00 16.35 -5.63
N ASP A 241 30.55 15.41 -6.41
CA ASP A 241 31.75 15.63 -7.24
C ASP A 241 31.49 16.73 -8.30
N ARG A 242 30.28 16.79 -8.89
CA ARG A 242 29.86 17.88 -9.80
C ARG A 242 29.77 19.23 -9.10
N LEU A 243 29.32 19.26 -7.84
CA LEU A 243 29.26 20.49 -7.04
C LEU A 243 30.66 20.97 -6.64
N GLU A 244 31.57 20.04 -6.31
CA GLU A 244 32.96 20.35 -5.95
C GLU A 244 33.72 21.09 -7.09
N GLN A 245 33.33 20.90 -8.36
CA GLN A 245 34.01 21.48 -9.52
C GLN A 245 33.59 22.92 -9.88
N ARG A 246 32.53 23.48 -9.28
CA ARG A 246 31.97 24.78 -9.74
C ARG A 246 32.65 26.03 -9.18
N GLY A 247 33.34 25.95 -8.04
CA GLY A 247 33.99 27.10 -7.41
C GLY A 247 34.35 26.87 -5.94
N PHE A 248 34.93 27.88 -5.29
CA PHE A 248 35.43 27.76 -3.91
C PHE A 248 34.33 27.44 -2.88
N THR A 249 33.24 28.21 -2.87
CA THR A 249 32.18 28.03 -1.87
C THR A 249 31.46 26.67 -1.98
N PRO A 250 31.05 26.21 -3.19
CA PRO A 250 30.51 24.86 -3.35
C PRO A 250 31.51 23.74 -3.03
N PHE A 251 32.80 23.95 -3.35
CA PHE A 251 33.87 23.01 -3.03
C PHE A 251 34.00 22.78 -1.52
N VAL A 252 34.01 23.86 -0.71
CA VAL A 252 34.10 23.73 0.75
C VAL A 252 32.80 23.13 1.32
N GLY A 253 31.63 23.60 0.87
CA GLY A 253 30.34 23.10 1.36
C GLY A 253 30.09 21.62 1.09
N ALA A 254 30.33 21.14 -0.14
CA ALA A 254 30.19 19.72 -0.49
C ALA A 254 31.17 18.84 0.30
N ARG A 255 32.39 19.33 0.53
CA ARG A 255 33.39 18.64 1.33
C ARG A 255 33.03 18.60 2.81
N HIS A 256 32.41 19.62 3.38
CA HIS A 256 31.92 19.58 4.77
C HIS A 256 30.88 18.46 4.97
N VAL A 257 29.96 18.27 4.03
CA VAL A 257 28.99 17.16 4.07
C VAL A 257 29.69 15.80 3.96
N ARG A 258 30.70 15.67 3.09
CA ARG A 258 31.41 14.42 2.79
C ARG A 258 32.51 14.05 3.78
N ALA A 259 33.11 15.04 4.44
CA ALA A 259 34.30 14.85 5.28
C ALA A 259 34.01 13.88 6.43
N THR A 260 35.01 13.10 6.82
CA THR A 260 34.92 12.22 7.98
C THR A 260 34.77 13.05 9.24
N LYS A 261 33.53 13.25 9.70
CA LYS A 261 33.20 13.95 10.95
C LYS A 261 33.46 13.03 12.15
N SER A 262 33.37 13.57 13.36
CA SER A 262 33.25 12.76 14.57
C SER A 262 32.05 11.81 14.41
N GLY A 263 32.09 10.62 15.04
CA GLY A 263 31.00 9.64 14.92
C GLY A 263 29.64 10.24 15.27
N PHE A 264 29.60 11.10 16.29
CA PHE A 264 28.42 11.84 16.73
C PHE A 264 27.84 12.76 15.64
N LEU A 265 28.66 13.58 14.97
CA LEU A 265 28.20 14.46 13.90
C LEU A 265 27.68 13.73 12.67
N THR A 266 28.29 12.59 12.32
CA THR A 266 27.81 11.79 11.19
C THR A 266 26.41 11.27 11.47
N VAL A 267 26.12 10.85 12.71
CA VAL A 267 24.79 10.40 13.11
C VAL A 267 23.76 11.52 13.02
N ILE A 268 24.08 12.73 13.50
CA ILE A 268 23.14 13.85 13.46
C ILE A 268 22.86 14.30 12.03
N SER A 269 23.90 14.38 11.18
CA SER A 269 23.71 14.74 9.77
C SER A 269 22.81 13.72 9.05
N VAL A 270 23.02 12.43 9.30
CA VAL A 270 22.18 11.34 8.75
C VAL A 270 20.76 11.42 9.29
N LEU A 271 20.60 11.65 10.60
CA LEU A 271 19.29 11.76 11.23
C LEU A 271 18.49 12.95 10.69
N SER A 272 19.14 14.06 10.36
CA SER A 272 18.47 15.23 9.78
C SER A 272 18.13 15.04 8.31
N MET A 273 19.02 14.44 7.51
CA MET A 273 18.67 14.03 6.14
C MET A 273 17.50 13.04 6.15
N ALA A 274 17.52 12.06 7.06
CA ALA A 274 16.43 11.11 7.24
C ALA A 274 15.15 11.79 7.72
N GLY A 275 15.22 12.75 8.64
CA GLY A 275 14.08 13.52 9.11
C GLY A 275 13.38 14.26 7.98
N VAL A 276 14.15 14.98 7.14
CA VAL A 276 13.61 15.64 5.95
C VAL A 276 13.04 14.62 4.96
N ALA A 277 13.73 13.51 4.71
CA ALA A 277 13.26 12.47 3.80
C ALA A 277 11.96 11.81 4.27
N VAL A 278 11.86 11.45 5.55
CA VAL A 278 10.66 10.85 6.13
C VAL A 278 9.50 11.85 6.09
N SER A 279 9.75 13.12 6.44
CA SER A 279 8.74 14.16 6.33
C SER A 279 8.24 14.29 4.89
N SER A 280 9.11 14.57 3.91
CA SER A 280 8.70 14.70 2.50
C SER A 280 8.01 13.43 1.97
N CYS A 281 8.48 12.23 2.36
CA CYS A 281 7.86 10.97 1.99
C CYS A 281 6.43 10.85 2.53
N ALA A 282 6.24 11.14 3.82
CA ALA A 282 4.94 11.09 4.47
C ALA A 282 3.96 12.09 3.82
N LEU A 283 4.40 13.31 3.53
CA LEU A 283 3.58 14.34 2.90
C LEU A 283 3.09 13.90 1.52
N CYS A 284 4.00 13.48 0.65
CA CYS A 284 3.64 12.99 -0.69
C CYS A 284 2.75 11.75 -0.64
N SER A 285 2.98 10.84 0.31
CA SER A 285 2.18 9.62 0.45
C SER A 285 0.75 9.94 0.90
N VAL A 286 0.60 10.80 1.91
CA VAL A 286 -0.71 11.22 2.42
C VAL A 286 -1.50 11.94 1.34
N THR A 287 -0.90 12.88 0.60
CA THR A 287 -1.59 13.58 -0.48
C THR A 287 -2.04 12.62 -1.59
N SER A 288 -1.22 11.62 -1.93
CA SER A 288 -1.55 10.63 -2.96
C SER A 288 -2.70 9.69 -2.56
N ILE A 289 -2.67 9.23 -1.31
CA ILE A 289 -3.67 8.33 -0.76
C ILE A 289 -4.99 9.08 -0.62
N MET A 290 -4.98 10.28 -0.03
CA MET A 290 -6.20 11.07 0.19
C MET A 290 -6.80 11.57 -1.13
N GLY A 291 -5.97 12.03 -2.07
CA GLY A 291 -6.41 12.35 -3.42
C GLY A 291 -7.05 11.14 -4.11
N GLY A 292 -6.47 9.95 -3.91
CA GLY A 292 -6.98 8.69 -4.45
C GLY A 292 -8.32 8.29 -3.86
N PHE A 293 -8.46 8.32 -2.53
CA PHE A 293 -9.72 8.04 -1.83
C PHE A 293 -10.82 9.00 -2.25
N GLY A 294 -10.55 10.31 -2.28
CA GLY A 294 -11.52 11.30 -2.70
C GLY A 294 -12.00 11.06 -4.15
N ALA A 295 -11.07 10.75 -5.05
CA ALA A 295 -11.40 10.42 -6.45
C ALA A 295 -12.17 9.10 -6.58
N ASP A 296 -11.81 8.06 -5.81
CA ASP A 296 -12.49 6.77 -5.83
C ASP A 296 -13.91 6.86 -5.28
N LEU A 297 -14.09 7.51 -4.12
CA LEU A 297 -15.40 7.77 -3.53
C LEU A 297 -16.28 8.57 -4.48
N LYS A 298 -15.75 9.66 -5.06
CA LYS A 298 -16.47 10.47 -6.04
C LYS A 298 -16.88 9.63 -7.26
N ARG A 299 -15.97 8.82 -7.80
CA ARG A 299 -16.27 7.92 -8.94
C ARG A 299 -17.35 6.91 -8.61
N LYS A 300 -17.31 6.28 -7.44
CA LYS A 300 -18.31 5.29 -7.00
C LYS A 300 -19.69 5.93 -6.82
N ILE A 301 -19.74 7.13 -6.23
CA ILE A 301 -20.99 7.88 -6.05
C ILE A 301 -21.61 8.27 -7.40
N LEU A 302 -20.81 8.78 -8.32
CA LEU A 302 -21.27 9.23 -9.64
C LEU A 302 -21.59 8.07 -10.59
N GLY A 303 -20.92 6.92 -10.45
CA GLY A 303 -21.17 5.77 -11.32
C GLY A 303 -22.53 5.12 -11.07
N ASN A 304 -22.92 4.95 -9.80
CA ASN A 304 -24.07 4.13 -9.43
C ASN A 304 -25.31 4.91 -8.97
N ASN A 305 -25.28 6.25 -9.05
CA ASN A 305 -26.41 7.10 -8.69
C ASN A 305 -26.75 8.12 -9.77
N ALA A 306 -27.97 8.64 -9.68
CA ALA A 306 -28.33 9.87 -10.36
C ALA A 306 -27.44 11.04 -9.91
N HIS A 307 -27.10 11.92 -10.85
CA HIS A 307 -26.32 13.13 -10.59
C HIS A 307 -27.20 14.24 -10.01
N ILE A 308 -28.48 14.24 -10.38
CA ILE A 308 -29.49 15.16 -9.88
C ILE A 308 -30.77 14.37 -9.59
N VAL A 309 -31.43 14.67 -8.49
CA VAL A 309 -32.71 14.08 -8.10
C VAL A 309 -33.72 15.19 -7.92
N VAL A 310 -34.88 15.05 -8.57
CA VAL A 310 -36.05 15.90 -8.33
C VAL A 310 -37.01 15.11 -7.47
N ASP A 311 -37.13 15.46 -6.19
CA ASP A 311 -37.99 14.79 -5.22
C ASP A 311 -39.04 15.74 -4.63
N VAL A 312 -40.07 15.17 -4.01
CA VAL A 312 -41.07 15.93 -3.25
C VAL A 312 -40.59 16.18 -1.82
N THR A 313 -40.88 17.38 -1.30
CA THR A 313 -40.52 17.75 0.07
C THR A 313 -41.35 17.00 1.13
N ARG A 314 -42.54 16.49 0.76
CA ARG A 314 -43.44 15.73 1.64
C ARG A 314 -43.62 14.28 1.17
N PRO A 315 -43.83 13.32 2.08
CA PRO A 315 -44.20 11.95 1.72
C PRO A 315 -45.53 11.92 0.94
N GLY A 316 -45.65 11.02 -0.05
CA GLY A 316 -46.90 10.82 -0.81
C GLY A 316 -46.75 10.81 -2.34
N GLY A 317 -45.54 11.06 -2.85
CA GLY A 317 -45.24 11.08 -4.28
C GLY A 317 -45.96 12.21 -5.03
N PHE A 318 -45.78 12.27 -6.34
CA PHE A 318 -46.45 13.22 -7.23
C PHE A 318 -46.97 12.52 -8.48
N GLY A 319 -48.15 12.95 -8.94
CA GLY A 319 -48.77 12.56 -10.21
C GLY A 319 -48.40 13.51 -11.35
N ASP A 320 -48.99 13.27 -12.52
CA ASP A 320 -48.67 13.94 -13.80
C ASP A 320 -47.17 13.90 -14.11
N TRP A 321 -46.55 12.78 -13.73
CA TRP A 321 -45.11 12.64 -13.76
C TRP A 321 -44.59 12.51 -15.19
N GLU A 322 -45.38 12.00 -16.13
CA GLU A 322 -45.02 11.90 -17.56
C GLU A 322 -44.76 13.28 -18.16
N THR A 323 -45.71 14.22 -18.01
CA THR A 323 -45.57 15.60 -18.49
C THR A 323 -44.39 16.31 -17.83
N LYS A 324 -44.21 16.12 -16.52
CA LYS A 324 -43.08 16.72 -15.77
C LYS A 324 -41.74 16.12 -16.21
N LEU A 325 -41.70 14.81 -16.43
CA LEU A 325 -40.51 14.10 -16.91
C LEU A 325 -40.11 14.57 -18.31
N ASP A 326 -41.06 14.77 -19.21
CA ASP A 326 -40.78 15.28 -20.55
C ASP A 326 -40.30 16.73 -20.53
N GLY A 327 -40.86 17.57 -19.65
CA GLY A 327 -40.33 18.92 -19.42
C GLY A 327 -38.90 18.93 -18.87
N VAL A 328 -38.57 17.98 -17.98
CA VAL A 328 -37.19 17.78 -17.49
C VAL A 328 -36.26 17.28 -18.60
N ARG A 329 -36.72 16.36 -19.46
CA ARG A 329 -35.94 15.88 -20.60
C ARG A 329 -35.67 17.01 -21.61
N LEU A 330 -36.65 17.87 -21.85
CA LEU A 330 -36.51 19.01 -22.76
C LEU A 330 -35.48 20.02 -22.24
N SER A 331 -35.46 20.30 -20.93
CA SER A 331 -34.47 21.21 -20.33
C SER A 331 -33.04 20.64 -20.36
N LEU A 332 -32.91 19.30 -20.35
CA LEU A 332 -31.63 18.59 -20.43
C LEU A 332 -31.14 18.33 -21.86
N ALA A 333 -32.01 18.41 -22.86
CA ALA A 333 -31.68 18.11 -24.26
C ALA A 333 -30.46 18.88 -24.82
N PRO A 334 -30.24 20.18 -24.51
CA PRO A 334 -29.06 20.91 -24.97
C PRO A 334 -27.74 20.35 -24.43
N GLN A 335 -27.80 19.60 -23.32
CA GLN A 335 -26.65 19.13 -22.56
C GLN A 335 -26.46 17.61 -22.65
N GLY A 336 -27.41 16.88 -23.26
CA GLY A 336 -27.34 15.44 -23.44
C GLY A 336 -27.60 14.61 -22.18
N GLY A 337 -28.39 15.14 -21.22
CA GLY A 337 -28.77 14.40 -20.01
C GLY A 337 -29.93 13.41 -20.23
N ALA A 338 -29.98 12.36 -19.40
CA ALA A 338 -31.07 11.37 -19.37
C ALA A 338 -31.85 11.46 -18.04
N ALA A 339 -33.15 11.13 -18.08
CA ALA A 339 -34.02 11.15 -16.91
C ALA A 339 -34.97 9.95 -16.89
N THR A 340 -35.16 9.37 -15.70
CA THR A 340 -36.03 8.21 -15.42
C THR A 340 -36.95 8.47 -14.23
N PRO A 341 -38.22 8.00 -14.27
CA PRO A 341 -39.09 8.01 -13.11
C PRO A 341 -38.65 6.92 -12.11
N VAL A 342 -38.77 7.20 -10.82
CA VAL A 342 -38.43 6.26 -9.75
C VAL A 342 -39.47 6.30 -8.64
N VAL A 343 -39.81 5.12 -8.13
CA VAL A 343 -40.54 4.96 -6.87
C VAL A 343 -39.59 4.41 -5.82
N ALA A 344 -39.19 5.23 -4.86
CA ALA A 344 -38.38 4.80 -3.72
C ALA A 344 -39.20 4.76 -2.43
N GLY A 345 -38.96 3.76 -1.59
CA GLY A 345 -39.52 3.67 -0.25
C GLY A 345 -38.80 2.64 0.63
N ASP A 346 -38.86 2.85 1.93
CA ASP A 346 -38.26 1.94 2.91
C ASP A 346 -39.13 0.70 3.12
N ALA A 347 -38.48 -0.47 3.21
CA ALA A 347 -39.12 -1.75 3.51
C ALA A 347 -38.22 -2.61 4.40
N MET A 348 -38.78 -3.64 5.01
CA MET A 348 -38.04 -4.73 5.63
C MET A 348 -38.06 -5.94 4.69
N ALA A 349 -36.89 -6.40 4.28
CA ALA A 349 -36.73 -7.66 3.58
C ALA A 349 -36.58 -8.80 4.59
N SER A 350 -37.28 -9.90 4.35
CA SER A 350 -37.27 -11.10 5.18
C SER A 350 -37.07 -12.33 4.30
N SER A 351 -36.17 -13.21 4.71
CA SER A 351 -35.97 -14.54 4.13
C SER A 351 -36.41 -15.61 5.14
N ALA A 352 -36.26 -16.88 4.78
CA ALA A 352 -36.51 -17.98 5.71
C ALA A 352 -35.59 -17.97 6.94
N SER A 353 -34.43 -17.29 6.87
CA SER A 353 -33.41 -17.36 7.92
C SER A 353 -33.13 -16.04 8.62
N ASN A 354 -33.34 -14.89 7.95
CA ASN A 354 -32.96 -13.59 8.51
C ASN A 354 -33.81 -12.44 7.96
N THR A 355 -33.73 -11.28 8.60
CA THR A 355 -34.41 -10.03 8.21
C THR A 355 -33.44 -8.86 8.14
N ALA A 356 -33.59 -7.99 7.14
CA ALA A 356 -32.77 -6.80 6.94
C ALA A 356 -33.62 -5.62 6.45
N GLY A 357 -33.20 -4.39 6.77
CA GLY A 357 -33.80 -3.20 6.16
C GLY A 357 -33.38 -3.08 4.69
N ALA A 358 -34.32 -2.71 3.83
CA ALA A 358 -34.07 -2.52 2.40
C ALA A 358 -34.77 -1.25 1.88
N LEU A 359 -34.06 -0.46 1.09
CA LEU A 359 -34.63 0.62 0.29
C LEU A 359 -35.07 0.05 -1.06
N VAL A 360 -36.37 -0.07 -1.26
CA VAL A 360 -36.95 -0.63 -2.50
C VAL A 360 -37.11 0.49 -3.52
N ARG A 361 -36.53 0.30 -4.70
CA ARG A 361 -36.58 1.24 -5.82
C ARG A 361 -37.29 0.59 -7.01
N GLY A 362 -38.47 1.09 -7.34
CA GLY A 362 -39.17 0.87 -8.60
C GLY A 362 -38.49 1.61 -9.73
N ILE A 363 -38.04 0.87 -10.74
CA ILE A 363 -37.33 1.41 -11.90
C ILE A 363 -38.09 1.12 -13.20
N ASP A 364 -38.01 2.06 -14.14
CA ASP A 364 -38.45 1.84 -15.52
C ASP A 364 -37.36 1.13 -16.33
N LEU A 365 -37.67 -0.06 -16.84
CA LEU A 365 -36.70 -0.94 -17.51
C LEU A 365 -36.12 -0.33 -18.79
N ASN A 366 -36.86 0.58 -19.44
CA ASN A 366 -36.45 1.17 -20.72
C ASN A 366 -35.44 2.31 -20.53
N THR A 367 -35.63 3.14 -19.51
CA THR A 367 -34.87 4.39 -19.33
C THR A 367 -33.78 4.29 -18.26
N ILE A 368 -33.90 3.36 -17.31
CA ILE A 368 -32.98 3.23 -16.17
C ILE A 368 -31.51 3.00 -16.59
N ALA A 369 -31.28 2.27 -17.68
CA ALA A 369 -29.94 1.94 -18.17
C ALA A 369 -29.16 3.19 -18.66
N GLN A 370 -29.86 4.30 -18.93
CA GLN A 370 -29.24 5.57 -19.31
C GLN A 370 -28.83 6.41 -18.08
N VAL A 371 -29.39 6.10 -16.90
CA VAL A 371 -29.23 6.92 -15.69
C VAL A 371 -28.29 6.26 -14.67
N ILE A 372 -28.42 4.94 -14.47
CA ILE A 372 -27.57 4.18 -13.55
C ILE A 372 -26.95 2.95 -14.22
N ASP A 373 -25.75 2.57 -13.77
CA ASP A 373 -24.99 1.43 -14.31
C ASP A 373 -25.44 0.06 -13.72
N LEU A 374 -26.72 -0.09 -13.35
CA LEU A 374 -27.25 -1.29 -12.68
C LEU A 374 -27.04 -2.56 -13.53
N LYS A 375 -27.35 -2.51 -14.83
CA LYS A 375 -27.23 -3.67 -15.74
C LYS A 375 -25.79 -4.20 -15.83
N ASN A 376 -24.80 -3.31 -15.72
CA ASN A 376 -23.37 -3.65 -15.80
C ASN A 376 -22.82 -4.16 -14.45
N ASN A 377 -23.50 -3.87 -13.35
CA ASN A 377 -23.06 -4.17 -11.99
C ASN A 377 -23.68 -5.47 -11.42
N ILE A 378 -24.52 -6.17 -12.19
CA ILE A 378 -25.06 -7.48 -11.79
C ILE A 378 -23.94 -8.54 -11.87
N GLU A 379 -23.60 -9.16 -10.73
CA GLU A 379 -22.55 -10.19 -10.64
C GLU A 379 -23.10 -11.61 -10.80
N VAL A 380 -24.39 -11.79 -10.47
CA VAL A 380 -25.09 -13.08 -10.44
C VAL A 380 -26.54 -12.86 -10.87
N GLY A 381 -27.07 -13.75 -11.72
CA GLY A 381 -28.38 -13.59 -12.34
C GLY A 381 -28.36 -12.69 -13.58
N ARG A 382 -29.54 -12.38 -14.12
CA ARG A 382 -29.69 -11.62 -15.37
C ARG A 382 -30.75 -10.53 -15.21
N PHE A 383 -30.52 -9.38 -15.84
CA PHE A 383 -31.49 -8.29 -15.86
C PHE A 383 -32.83 -8.72 -16.48
N GLU A 384 -32.83 -9.66 -17.45
CA GLU A 384 -34.02 -10.21 -18.08
C GLU A 384 -34.99 -10.89 -17.10
N TYR A 385 -34.50 -11.41 -15.98
CA TYR A 385 -35.34 -12.07 -14.97
C TYR A 385 -36.22 -11.07 -14.20
N LEU A 386 -35.86 -9.78 -14.22
CA LEU A 386 -36.70 -8.72 -13.67
C LEU A 386 -37.88 -8.40 -14.60
N GLU A 387 -37.66 -8.48 -15.91
CA GLU A 387 -38.68 -8.26 -16.93
C GLU A 387 -39.64 -9.46 -17.03
N ASN A 388 -39.08 -10.67 -17.00
CA ASN A 388 -39.81 -11.93 -17.16
C ASN A 388 -39.62 -12.81 -15.92
N PRO A 389 -40.40 -12.58 -14.83
CA PRO A 389 -40.27 -13.34 -13.58
C PRO A 389 -40.58 -14.84 -13.73
N GLU A 390 -41.28 -15.23 -14.80
CA GLU A 390 -41.57 -16.64 -15.12
C GLU A 390 -40.30 -17.46 -15.33
N LYS A 391 -39.22 -16.85 -15.87
CA LYS A 391 -37.94 -17.55 -16.07
C LYS A 391 -37.24 -17.94 -14.76
N LEU A 392 -37.65 -17.35 -13.63
CA LEU A 392 -37.08 -17.67 -12.31
C LEU A 392 -37.63 -18.96 -11.69
N THR A 393 -38.65 -19.59 -12.29
CA THR A 393 -39.14 -20.90 -11.83
C THR A 393 -38.31 -22.04 -12.42
N GLU A 394 -37.79 -21.86 -13.64
CA GLU A 394 -37.02 -22.87 -14.39
C GLU A 394 -35.64 -22.33 -14.79
N LEU A 395 -34.81 -22.03 -13.79
CA LEU A 395 -33.42 -21.61 -14.02
C LEU A 395 -32.57 -22.74 -14.65
N PRO A 396 -31.68 -22.44 -15.62
CA PRO A 396 -30.78 -23.44 -16.21
C PRO A 396 -29.84 -24.10 -15.16
N PRO A 397 -29.45 -25.38 -15.33
CA PRO A 397 -28.56 -26.07 -14.39
C PRO A 397 -27.15 -25.45 -14.27
N ASP A 398 -26.68 -24.84 -15.35
CA ASP A 398 -25.40 -24.16 -15.50
C ASP A 398 -25.47 -22.66 -15.13
N GLU A 399 -26.64 -22.17 -14.71
CA GLU A 399 -26.78 -20.79 -14.27
C GLU A 399 -26.07 -20.58 -12.94
N LYS A 400 -25.25 -19.51 -12.88
CA LYS A 400 -24.59 -19.07 -11.66
C LYS A 400 -25.64 -18.42 -10.75
N ILE A 401 -25.88 -19.02 -9.58
CA ILE A 401 -26.88 -18.58 -8.59
C ILE A 401 -26.27 -17.86 -7.38
N GLY A 402 -24.95 -17.97 -7.19
CA GLY A 402 -24.26 -17.30 -6.08
C GLY A 402 -22.75 -17.31 -6.20
N ILE A 403 -22.10 -16.73 -5.19
CA ILE A 403 -20.65 -16.75 -5.00
C ILE A 403 -20.40 -17.17 -3.55
N GLY A 404 -19.61 -18.23 -3.34
CA GLY A 404 -19.21 -18.68 -2.01
C GLY A 404 -18.19 -17.76 -1.34
N PRO A 405 -17.91 -17.95 -0.03
CA PRO A 405 -16.98 -17.12 0.74
C PRO A 405 -15.56 -17.06 0.14
N GLY A 406 -15.15 -18.12 -0.56
CA GLY A 406 -13.86 -18.19 -1.24
C GLY A 406 -13.85 -17.61 -2.67
N GLY A 407 -14.93 -16.96 -3.11
CA GLY A 407 -15.07 -16.45 -4.49
C GLY A 407 -15.47 -17.50 -5.52
N GLU A 408 -15.81 -18.73 -5.09
CA GLU A 408 -16.20 -19.81 -5.98
C GLU A 408 -17.65 -19.62 -6.48
N PRO A 409 -17.93 -19.76 -7.78
CA PRO A 409 -19.29 -19.66 -8.30
C PRO A 409 -20.13 -20.85 -7.82
N TYR A 410 -21.31 -20.56 -7.26
CA TYR A 410 -22.34 -21.58 -7.02
C TYR A 410 -23.25 -21.67 -8.23
N TYR A 411 -23.40 -22.88 -8.75
CA TYR A 411 -24.31 -23.20 -9.85
C TYR A 411 -25.56 -23.86 -9.29
N LYS A 412 -26.71 -23.66 -9.95
CA LYS A 412 -27.97 -24.30 -9.55
C LYS A 412 -27.85 -25.81 -9.49
N GLY A 413 -27.12 -26.39 -10.44
CA GLY A 413 -27.09 -27.83 -10.64
C GLY A 413 -28.38 -28.36 -11.28
N PRO A 414 -28.42 -29.64 -11.64
CA PRO A 414 -29.59 -30.24 -12.26
C PRO A 414 -30.77 -30.25 -11.29
N ASP A 415 -31.95 -29.86 -11.78
CA ASP A 415 -33.18 -30.00 -11.02
C ASP A 415 -33.42 -31.45 -10.61
N PHE A 416 -34.11 -31.62 -9.48
CA PHE A 416 -34.55 -32.94 -9.05
C PHE A 416 -35.44 -33.56 -10.12
N LYS A 417 -34.91 -34.55 -10.85
CA LYS A 417 -35.70 -35.31 -11.82
C LYS A 417 -36.69 -36.15 -11.03
N LEU A 418 -37.98 -35.81 -11.13
CA LEU A 418 -39.03 -36.70 -10.63
C LEU A 418 -38.84 -38.09 -11.25
N ALA A 419 -38.99 -39.11 -10.41
CA ALA A 419 -38.83 -40.49 -10.83
C ALA A 419 -39.77 -40.78 -12.03
N PRO A 420 -39.30 -41.49 -13.08
CA PRO A 420 -40.05 -41.65 -14.33
C PRO A 420 -41.42 -42.33 -14.18
N ASP A 421 -41.63 -42.98 -13.05
CA ASP A 421 -42.83 -43.64 -12.53
C ASP A 421 -43.79 -42.70 -11.76
N THR A 422 -43.50 -41.39 -11.68
CA THR A 422 -44.44 -40.43 -11.09
C THR A 422 -45.69 -40.30 -11.96
N ASP A 423 -46.85 -40.49 -11.34
CA ASP A 423 -48.17 -40.35 -11.97
C ASP A 423 -48.29 -39.01 -12.72
N PRO A 424 -48.69 -39.00 -14.01
CA PRO A 424 -48.84 -37.78 -14.81
C PRO A 424 -49.73 -36.72 -14.16
N GLU A 425 -50.76 -37.12 -13.40
CA GLU A 425 -51.63 -36.18 -12.67
C GLU A 425 -50.88 -35.43 -11.56
N VAL A 426 -50.00 -36.12 -10.83
CA VAL A 426 -49.17 -35.53 -9.77
C VAL A 426 -48.14 -34.57 -10.37
N ARG A 427 -47.58 -34.90 -11.53
CA ARG A 427 -46.63 -34.02 -12.24
C ARG A 427 -47.31 -32.73 -12.72
N GLU A 428 -48.52 -32.84 -13.24
CA GLU A 428 -49.30 -31.68 -13.69
C GLU A 428 -49.77 -30.81 -12.51
N TYR A 429 -50.18 -31.44 -11.41
CA TYR A 429 -50.51 -30.75 -10.15
C TYR A 429 -49.30 -30.00 -9.56
N LEU A 430 -48.11 -30.61 -9.57
CA LEU A 430 -46.89 -29.95 -9.09
C LEU A 430 -46.50 -28.74 -9.96
N LYS A 431 -46.71 -28.82 -11.28
CA LYS A 431 -46.52 -27.68 -12.18
C LYS A 431 -47.56 -26.58 -11.95
N SER A 432 -48.82 -26.93 -11.70
CA SER A 432 -49.88 -25.94 -11.45
C SER A 432 -49.74 -25.20 -10.11
N GLN A 433 -48.97 -25.74 -9.17
CA GLN A 433 -48.71 -25.10 -7.86
C GLN A 433 -47.55 -24.09 -7.88
N VAL A 434 -46.81 -23.97 -9.00
CA VAL A 434 -45.69 -23.03 -9.11
C VAL A 434 -46.23 -21.60 -9.16
N LYS A 435 -46.15 -20.89 -8.02
CA LYS A 435 -46.53 -19.49 -7.93
C LYS A 435 -45.45 -18.61 -8.55
N ILE A 436 -45.85 -17.76 -9.49
CA ILE A 436 -44.98 -16.75 -10.10
C ILE A 436 -45.00 -15.51 -9.21
N TYR A 437 -43.83 -15.15 -8.68
CA TYR A 437 -43.63 -13.94 -7.89
C TYR A 437 -42.85 -12.90 -8.69
N PRO A 438 -43.08 -11.60 -8.48
CA PRO A 438 -42.30 -10.55 -9.12
C PRO A 438 -40.81 -10.67 -8.79
N GLY A 439 -39.96 -10.36 -9.77
CA GLY A 439 -38.52 -10.35 -9.60
C GLY A 439 -38.03 -9.18 -8.75
N VAL A 440 -36.95 -9.39 -7.99
CA VAL A 440 -36.24 -8.34 -7.26
C VAL A 440 -34.74 -8.51 -7.42
N ILE A 441 -34.04 -7.42 -7.72
CA ILE A 441 -32.57 -7.38 -7.78
C ILE A 441 -32.08 -6.79 -6.46
N ILE A 442 -31.22 -7.50 -5.73
CA ILE A 442 -30.74 -7.07 -4.41
C ILE A 442 -29.23 -6.87 -4.41
N GLY A 443 -28.72 -6.04 -3.51
CA GLY A 443 -27.28 -5.86 -3.35
C GLY A 443 -26.61 -7.10 -2.74
N ARG A 444 -25.32 -7.27 -3.01
CA ARG A 444 -24.53 -8.43 -2.54
C ARG A 444 -24.55 -8.59 -1.02
N GLU A 445 -24.40 -7.50 -0.28
CA GLU A 445 -24.34 -7.55 1.18
C GLU A 445 -25.73 -7.77 1.80
N LEU A 446 -26.78 -7.28 1.13
CA LEU A 446 -28.17 -7.61 1.48
C LEU A 446 -28.47 -9.09 1.25
N ALA A 447 -28.03 -9.66 0.11
CA ALA A 447 -28.18 -11.08 -0.19
C ALA A 447 -27.44 -11.97 0.83
N LYS A 448 -26.20 -11.61 1.17
CA LYS A 448 -25.43 -12.28 2.23
C LYS A 448 -26.14 -12.20 3.58
N SER A 449 -26.63 -11.03 3.97
CA SER A 449 -27.34 -10.83 5.24
C SER A 449 -28.62 -11.65 5.31
N LEU A 450 -29.36 -11.75 4.21
CA LEU A 450 -30.58 -12.56 4.11
C LEU A 450 -30.31 -14.06 3.90
N HIS A 451 -29.05 -14.46 3.64
CA HIS A 451 -28.65 -15.82 3.23
C HIS A 451 -29.46 -16.35 2.04
N VAL A 452 -29.60 -15.54 0.99
CA VAL A 452 -30.36 -15.89 -0.22
C VAL A 452 -29.50 -15.91 -1.47
N LEU A 453 -29.86 -16.78 -2.40
CA LEU A 453 -29.28 -16.94 -3.73
C LEU A 453 -30.28 -16.50 -4.81
N VAL A 454 -29.81 -16.40 -6.06
CA VAL A 454 -30.71 -16.12 -7.20
C VAL A 454 -31.69 -17.28 -7.37
N GLY A 455 -32.98 -16.97 -7.42
CA GLY A 455 -34.08 -17.93 -7.44
C GLY A 455 -34.80 -18.11 -6.10
N ASP A 456 -34.21 -17.68 -4.98
CA ASP A 456 -34.83 -17.79 -3.67
C ASP A 456 -35.98 -16.76 -3.48
N GLU A 457 -36.88 -17.07 -2.55
CA GLU A 457 -38.01 -16.22 -2.22
C GLU A 457 -37.68 -15.29 -1.05
N ILE A 458 -38.01 -14.01 -1.20
CA ILE A 458 -37.94 -13.00 -0.14
C ILE A 458 -39.28 -12.30 0.03
N SER A 459 -39.59 -11.89 1.24
CA SER A 459 -40.78 -11.12 1.57
C SER A 459 -40.38 -9.69 1.89
N LEU A 460 -40.92 -8.71 1.16
CA LEU A 460 -40.74 -7.29 1.46
C LEU A 460 -41.97 -6.78 2.22
N LEU A 461 -41.72 -6.09 3.33
CA LEU A 461 -42.74 -5.50 4.19
C LEU A 461 -42.55 -3.99 4.22
N SER A 462 -43.54 -3.21 3.76
CA SER A 462 -43.54 -1.76 3.92
C SER A 462 -44.22 -1.38 5.24
N PRO A 463 -43.57 -0.60 6.11
CA PRO A 463 -44.16 -0.12 7.36
C PRO A 463 -45.23 0.97 7.13
N ILE A 464 -45.23 1.59 5.96
CA ILE A 464 -46.22 2.59 5.56
C ILE A 464 -47.27 1.85 4.73
N GLY A 465 -48.46 1.70 5.29
CA GLY A 465 -49.59 1.07 4.62
C GLY A 465 -50.90 1.78 4.92
N GLU A 466 -52.01 1.11 4.65
CA GLU A 466 -53.34 1.71 4.82
C GLU A 466 -53.68 1.86 6.31
N LEU A 467 -54.44 2.92 6.63
CA LEU A 467 -54.96 3.17 7.96
C LEU A 467 -56.11 2.19 8.24
N GLY A 468 -55.83 1.14 9.01
CA GLY A 468 -56.83 0.24 9.53
C GLY A 468 -57.46 0.76 10.84
N PRO A 469 -58.52 0.10 11.36
CA PRO A 469 -59.21 0.51 12.58
C PRO A 469 -58.33 0.59 13.83
N THR A 470 -57.18 -0.12 13.82
CA THR A 470 -56.23 -0.22 14.93
C THR A 470 -54.89 0.46 14.65
N GLY A 471 -54.75 1.20 13.54
CA GLY A 471 -53.50 1.87 13.14
C GLY A 471 -53.04 1.48 11.73
N VAL A 472 -51.81 1.88 11.37
CA VAL A 472 -51.22 1.63 10.06
C VAL A 472 -50.94 0.13 9.90
N MET A 473 -51.59 -0.53 8.94
CA MET A 473 -51.35 -1.94 8.63
C MET A 473 -50.21 -2.07 7.63
N PRO A 474 -49.10 -2.76 7.96
CA PRO A 474 -47.98 -2.93 7.04
C PRO A 474 -48.37 -3.82 5.86
N ARG A 475 -47.90 -3.47 4.67
CA ARG A 475 -48.13 -4.25 3.46
C ARG A 475 -46.97 -5.21 3.23
N THR A 476 -47.28 -6.49 3.02
CA THR A 476 -46.27 -7.52 2.78
C THR A 476 -46.49 -8.15 1.42
N ARG A 477 -45.43 -8.26 0.60
CA ARG A 477 -45.47 -8.91 -0.72
C ARG A 477 -44.24 -9.80 -0.90
N ARG A 478 -44.45 -10.97 -1.49
CA ARG A 478 -43.37 -11.93 -1.81
C ARG A 478 -42.78 -11.63 -3.19
N PHE A 479 -41.46 -11.76 -3.28
CA PHE A 479 -40.64 -11.55 -4.46
C PHE A 479 -39.68 -12.73 -4.63
N ARG A 480 -39.18 -12.92 -5.84
CA ARG A 480 -38.12 -13.89 -6.13
C ARG A 480 -36.85 -13.16 -6.58
N VAL A 481 -35.70 -13.57 -6.04
CA VAL A 481 -34.41 -12.91 -6.33
C VAL A 481 -34.05 -13.13 -7.80
N ALA A 482 -34.09 -12.05 -8.59
CA ALA A 482 -33.80 -12.02 -10.02
C ALA A 482 -32.30 -11.83 -10.30
N GLY A 483 -31.58 -11.17 -9.39
CA GLY A 483 -30.16 -10.94 -9.54
C GLY A 483 -29.55 -10.31 -8.31
N ILE A 484 -28.22 -10.44 -8.22
CA ILE A 484 -27.41 -9.85 -7.16
C ILE A 484 -26.42 -8.89 -7.82
N PHE A 485 -26.47 -7.62 -7.42
CA PHE A 485 -25.56 -6.59 -7.92
C PHE A 485 -24.48 -6.21 -6.90
N TYR A 486 -23.37 -5.68 -7.40
CA TYR A 486 -22.29 -5.13 -6.61
C TYR A 486 -21.88 -3.76 -7.13
N SER A 487 -22.13 -2.73 -6.33
CA SER A 487 -21.81 -1.34 -6.68
C SER A 487 -20.43 -0.89 -6.20
N GLY A 488 -19.80 -1.64 -5.28
CA GLY A 488 -18.53 -1.26 -4.67
C GLY A 488 -18.66 -0.27 -3.51
N MET A 489 -19.90 -0.01 -3.07
CA MET A 489 -20.25 0.81 -1.91
C MET A 489 -21.09 -0.04 -0.96
N TYR A 490 -20.55 -0.31 0.23
CA TYR A 490 -21.18 -1.21 1.20
C TYR A 490 -22.60 -0.77 1.55
N GLU A 491 -22.81 0.52 1.81
CA GLU A 491 -24.13 1.04 2.20
C GLU A 491 -25.20 0.79 1.14
N TYR A 492 -24.84 0.86 -0.14
CA TYR A 492 -25.76 0.56 -1.24
C TYR A 492 -25.99 -0.93 -1.39
N ASP A 493 -24.93 -1.72 -1.35
CA ASP A 493 -25.02 -3.18 -1.52
C ASP A 493 -25.74 -3.85 -0.33
N ALA A 494 -25.77 -3.21 0.84
CA ALA A 494 -26.44 -3.69 2.04
C ALA A 494 -27.93 -3.30 2.13
N THR A 495 -28.37 -2.27 1.38
CA THR A 495 -29.72 -1.71 1.56
C THR A 495 -30.56 -1.69 0.29
N HIS A 496 -29.99 -1.56 -0.90
CA HIS A 496 -30.80 -1.31 -2.10
C HIS A 496 -31.39 -2.61 -2.69
N ALA A 497 -32.68 -2.53 -3.02
CA ALA A 497 -33.41 -3.55 -3.76
C ALA A 497 -34.15 -2.89 -4.93
N TYR A 498 -34.00 -3.41 -6.14
CA TYR A 498 -34.63 -2.89 -7.35
C TYR A 498 -35.76 -3.80 -7.81
N VAL A 499 -36.92 -3.21 -8.09
CA VAL A 499 -38.11 -3.88 -8.63
C VAL A 499 -38.64 -3.09 -9.82
N LYS A 500 -39.56 -3.66 -10.59
CA LYS A 500 -40.22 -2.93 -11.68
C LYS A 500 -41.10 -1.78 -11.14
N LEU A 501 -41.18 -0.68 -11.88
CA LEU A 501 -41.89 0.54 -11.46
C LEU A 501 -43.35 0.30 -11.05
N ASP A 502 -44.11 -0.43 -11.87
CA ASP A 502 -45.51 -0.83 -11.62
C ASP A 502 -45.68 -1.66 -10.33
N VAL A 503 -44.73 -2.55 -10.08
CA VAL A 503 -44.70 -3.37 -8.86
C VAL A 503 -44.42 -2.52 -7.63
N ALA A 504 -43.52 -1.54 -7.72
CA ALA A 504 -43.26 -0.61 -6.62
C ALA A 504 -44.43 0.33 -6.33
N GLN A 505 -45.04 0.88 -7.37
CA GLN A 505 -46.24 1.74 -7.28
C GLN A 505 -47.38 1.04 -6.52
N SER A 506 -47.67 -0.21 -6.91
CA SER A 506 -48.68 -1.03 -6.23
C SER A 506 -48.27 -1.44 -4.80
N PHE A 507 -46.98 -1.70 -4.57
CA PHE A 507 -46.46 -2.08 -3.24
C PHE A 507 -46.58 -0.93 -2.23
N PHE A 508 -46.27 0.30 -2.64
CA PHE A 508 -46.29 1.50 -1.77
C PHE A 508 -47.60 2.28 -1.78
N SER A 509 -48.66 1.78 -2.43
CA SER A 509 -49.96 2.48 -2.57
C SER A 509 -49.84 3.85 -3.24
N LEU A 510 -48.91 3.99 -4.19
CA LEU A 510 -48.70 5.24 -4.92
C LEU A 510 -49.50 5.33 -6.22
N GLU A 511 -50.22 4.27 -6.60
CA GLU A 511 -51.00 4.21 -7.85
C GLU A 511 -50.16 4.70 -9.04
N ASP A 512 -50.56 5.76 -9.74
CA ASP A 512 -49.80 6.36 -10.84
C ASP A 512 -48.92 7.55 -10.41
N LYS A 513 -48.46 7.54 -9.16
CA LYS A 513 -47.51 8.55 -8.64
C LYS A 513 -46.11 7.98 -8.56
N ILE A 514 -45.13 8.88 -8.64
CA ILE A 514 -43.72 8.56 -8.42
C ILE A 514 -43.15 9.37 -7.25
N THR A 515 -42.08 8.89 -6.64
CA THR A 515 -41.44 9.60 -5.52
C THR A 515 -40.41 10.61 -5.98
N ASN A 516 -39.64 10.27 -7.02
CA ASN A 516 -38.56 11.10 -7.53
C ASN A 516 -38.27 10.85 -9.02
N ILE A 517 -37.67 11.85 -9.67
CA ILE A 517 -37.08 11.73 -11.01
C ILE A 517 -35.57 11.74 -10.86
N ASP A 518 -34.94 10.67 -11.34
CA ASP A 518 -33.50 10.50 -11.33
C ASP A 518 -32.90 10.96 -12.65
N ILE A 519 -31.89 11.82 -12.59
CA ILE A 519 -31.28 12.47 -13.76
C ILE A 519 -29.77 12.17 -13.80
N ARG A 520 -29.28 11.80 -14.99
CA ARG A 520 -27.85 11.66 -15.29
C ARG A 520 -27.43 12.70 -16.33
N VAL A 521 -26.47 13.53 -15.96
CA VAL A 521 -25.80 14.48 -16.87
C VAL A 521 -24.45 13.95 -17.36
N PRO A 522 -23.94 14.32 -18.55
CA PRO A 522 -22.65 13.83 -19.04
C PRO A 522 -21.45 14.23 -18.17
N ASP A 523 -21.47 15.44 -17.59
CA ASP A 523 -20.43 15.93 -16.69
C ASP A 523 -21.01 16.29 -15.31
N PRO A 524 -20.81 15.43 -14.29
CA PRO A 524 -21.33 15.67 -12.95
C PRO A 524 -20.66 16.84 -12.21
N GLU A 525 -19.48 17.27 -12.65
CA GLU A 525 -18.75 18.37 -12.00
C GLU A 525 -19.38 19.73 -12.34
N ARG A 526 -20.02 19.82 -13.51
CA ARG A 526 -20.68 21.02 -14.00
C ARG A 526 -22.16 21.09 -13.67
N VAL A 527 -22.66 20.23 -12.78
CA VAL A 527 -24.07 20.23 -12.33
C VAL A 527 -24.51 21.59 -11.80
N GLN A 528 -23.60 22.37 -11.20
CA GLN A 528 -23.91 23.72 -10.71
C GLN A 528 -24.29 24.71 -11.83
N GLU A 529 -23.81 24.49 -13.06
CA GLU A 529 -24.17 25.31 -14.23
C GLU A 529 -25.56 24.93 -14.78
N ILE A 530 -25.95 23.67 -14.62
CA ILE A 530 -27.20 23.09 -15.12
C ILE A 530 -28.36 23.38 -14.17
N ARG A 531 -28.06 23.43 -12.88
CA ARG A 531 -29.03 23.56 -11.80
C ARG A 531 -30.02 24.73 -11.96
N PRO A 532 -29.61 25.96 -12.31
CA PRO A 532 -30.56 27.07 -12.46
C PRO A 532 -31.60 26.83 -13.55
N ALA A 533 -31.23 26.19 -14.67
CA ALA A 533 -32.15 25.87 -15.74
C ALA A 533 -33.17 24.79 -15.32
N LEU A 534 -32.72 23.81 -14.54
CA LEU A 534 -33.59 22.77 -13.99
C LEU A 534 -34.50 23.33 -12.89
N ASP A 535 -33.99 24.18 -12.01
CA ASP A 535 -34.78 24.86 -10.97
C ASP A 535 -35.89 25.70 -11.61
N GLN A 536 -35.60 26.40 -12.72
CA GLN A 536 -36.60 27.17 -13.46
C GLN A 536 -37.67 26.26 -14.10
N ALA A 537 -37.26 25.14 -14.70
CA ALA A 537 -38.18 24.17 -15.29
C ALA A 537 -39.10 23.53 -14.22
N VAL A 538 -38.52 23.12 -13.09
CA VAL A 538 -39.26 22.51 -11.98
C VAL A 538 -40.17 23.52 -11.30
N SER A 539 -39.72 24.76 -11.10
CA SER A 539 -40.54 25.84 -10.53
C SER A 539 -41.76 26.14 -11.41
N GLY A 540 -41.59 26.13 -12.74
CA GLY A 540 -42.70 26.27 -13.69
C GLY A 540 -43.73 25.13 -13.61
N MET A 541 -43.28 23.92 -13.26
CA MET A 541 -44.13 22.74 -13.08
C MET A 541 -44.82 22.69 -11.70
N THR A 542 -44.30 23.43 -10.72
CA THR A 542 -44.90 23.56 -9.37
C THR A 542 -45.96 24.65 -9.28
N ALA A 543 -46.22 25.42 -10.35
CA ALA A 543 -47.25 26.47 -10.34
C ALA A 543 -48.68 25.91 -10.07
N ASP A 544 -48.93 24.64 -10.40
CA ASP A 544 -50.18 23.91 -10.06
C ASP A 544 -50.17 23.29 -8.65
N ALA A 545 -49.09 23.44 -7.88
CA ALA A 545 -48.97 22.89 -6.52
C ALA A 545 -49.87 23.59 -5.48
N ALA A 546 -50.53 24.69 -5.85
CA ALA A 546 -51.56 25.33 -5.02
C ALA A 546 -52.75 24.40 -4.70
N VAL A 547 -52.94 23.32 -5.48
CA VAL A 547 -54.02 22.33 -5.29
C VAL A 547 -53.54 21.03 -4.64
N THR A 548 -52.26 20.65 -4.78
CA THR A 548 -51.70 19.36 -4.32
C THR A 548 -50.68 19.46 -3.18
N GLY A 549 -50.17 20.66 -2.86
CA GLY A 549 -49.31 20.90 -1.69
C GLY A 549 -47.93 20.21 -1.70
N ALA A 550 -47.52 19.64 -2.84
CA ALA A 550 -46.24 18.95 -3.02
C ALA A 550 -45.24 19.87 -3.74
N GLU A 551 -44.38 20.53 -2.97
CA GLU A 551 -43.28 21.33 -3.49
C GLU A 551 -42.14 20.42 -3.97
N LEU A 552 -41.90 20.41 -5.28
CA LEU A 552 -40.76 19.72 -5.88
C LEU A 552 -39.49 20.50 -5.58
N ARG A 553 -38.44 19.80 -5.19
CA ARG A 553 -37.11 20.39 -5.00
C ARG A 553 -36.09 19.63 -5.84
N VAL A 554 -35.06 20.35 -6.25
CA VAL A 554 -33.93 19.79 -6.99
C VAL A 554 -32.77 19.63 -6.01
N ARG A 555 -32.25 18.41 -5.91
CA ARG A 555 -31.07 18.09 -5.12
C ARG A 555 -29.99 17.56 -6.03
N ASP A 556 -28.80 18.13 -5.93
CA ASP A 556 -27.63 17.59 -6.62
C ASP A 556 -26.94 16.50 -5.79
N TRP A 557 -26.08 15.73 -6.45
CA TRP A 557 -25.33 14.64 -5.83
C TRP A 557 -24.41 15.10 -4.67
N MET A 558 -23.96 16.37 -4.65
CA MET A 558 -23.15 16.90 -3.54
C MET A 558 -24.02 17.19 -2.32
N GLU A 559 -25.23 17.69 -2.51
CA GLU A 559 -26.23 17.90 -1.46
C GLU A 559 -26.76 16.59 -0.89
N MET A 560 -26.99 15.60 -1.76
CA MET A 560 -27.37 14.24 -1.34
C MET A 560 -26.30 13.61 -0.44
N ASN A 561 -25.03 13.90 -0.70
CA ASN A 561 -23.89 13.33 0.02
C ASN A 561 -23.16 14.37 0.90
N ARG A 562 -23.87 15.39 1.40
CA ARG A 562 -23.27 16.52 2.14
C ARG A 562 -22.39 16.08 3.30
N ASN A 563 -22.79 15.05 4.05
CA ASN A 563 -22.02 14.54 5.19
C ASN A 563 -20.64 14.04 4.76
N LEU A 564 -20.58 13.30 3.64
CA LEU A 564 -19.31 12.82 3.08
C LEU A 564 -18.45 13.97 2.57
N PHE A 565 -19.04 14.93 1.85
CA PHE A 565 -18.28 16.09 1.34
C PHE A 565 -17.78 17.00 2.45
N SER A 566 -18.54 17.17 3.53
CA SER A 566 -18.08 17.86 4.74
C SER A 566 -16.91 17.14 5.39
N ALA A 567 -16.97 15.81 5.48
CA ALA A 567 -15.86 15.01 6.00
C ALA A 567 -14.59 15.15 5.12
N LEU A 568 -14.71 15.10 3.79
CA LEU A 568 -13.60 15.33 2.86
C LEU A 568 -13.00 16.75 3.00
N LYS A 569 -13.82 17.76 3.32
CA LYS A 569 -13.32 19.13 3.60
C LYS A 569 -12.55 19.19 4.92
N LEU A 570 -13.07 18.59 5.99
CA LEU A 570 -12.38 18.51 7.28
C LEU A 570 -11.06 17.75 7.17
N GLU A 571 -11.04 16.69 6.37
CA GLU A 571 -9.84 15.89 6.10
C GLU A 571 -8.76 16.72 5.39
N LYS A 572 -9.11 17.53 4.37
CA LYS A 572 -8.16 18.48 3.76
C LYS A 572 -7.56 19.47 4.76
N ILE A 573 -8.38 19.97 5.70
CA ILE A 573 -7.91 20.88 6.76
C ILE A 573 -6.95 20.14 7.70
N ALA A 574 -7.28 18.92 8.13
CA ALA A 574 -6.42 18.10 8.98
C ALA A 574 -5.07 17.80 8.31
N THR A 575 -5.07 17.41 7.04
CA THR A 575 -3.86 17.16 6.24
C THR A 575 -2.99 18.41 6.14
N PHE A 576 -3.59 19.60 5.98
CA PHE A 576 -2.85 20.87 5.99
C PHE A 576 -2.14 21.14 7.34
N ILE A 577 -2.80 20.85 8.47
CA ILE A 577 -2.23 21.01 9.81
C ILE A 577 -1.06 20.03 10.02
N ILE A 578 -1.26 18.75 9.71
CA ILE A 578 -0.22 17.71 9.83
C ILE A 578 0.98 18.06 8.93
N LEU A 579 0.71 18.52 7.70
CA LEU A 579 1.71 18.99 6.74
C LEU A 579 2.56 20.12 7.32
N SER A 580 1.91 21.11 7.92
CA SER A 580 2.58 22.26 8.54
C SER A 580 3.50 21.84 9.69
N ILE A 581 3.03 20.95 10.57
CA ILE A 581 3.83 20.42 11.69
C ILE A 581 5.02 19.62 11.19
N ALA A 582 4.83 18.73 10.21
CA ALA A 582 5.89 17.89 9.67
C ALA A 582 7.02 18.70 9.03
N ILE A 583 6.66 19.79 8.34
CA ILE A 583 7.63 20.72 7.77
C ILE A 583 8.37 21.49 8.88
N ALA A 584 7.67 21.96 9.91
CA ALA A 584 8.29 22.66 11.03
C ALA A 584 9.34 21.76 11.73
N VAL A 585 9.00 20.50 11.99
CA VAL A 585 9.92 19.51 12.57
C VAL A 585 11.14 19.30 11.66
N ALA A 586 10.95 19.15 10.35
CA ALA A 586 12.06 18.99 9.39
C ALA A 586 13.01 20.21 9.38
N SER A 587 12.45 21.42 9.38
CA SER A 587 13.22 22.67 9.42
C SER A 587 14.05 22.80 10.70
N PHE A 588 13.48 22.40 11.84
CA PHE A 588 14.15 22.41 13.14
C PHE A 588 15.33 21.45 13.18
N CYS A 589 15.18 20.24 12.62
CA CYS A 589 16.28 19.27 12.51
C CYS A 589 17.48 19.85 11.74
N ILE A 590 17.22 20.57 10.64
CA ILE A 590 18.27 21.22 9.84
C ILE A 590 18.96 22.31 10.67
N ILE A 591 18.19 23.16 11.36
CA ILE A 591 18.73 24.24 12.21
C ILE A 591 19.67 23.67 13.26
N CYS A 592 19.22 22.67 14.03
CA CYS A 592 20.02 22.05 15.09
C CYS A 592 21.32 21.43 14.54
N THR A 593 21.25 20.79 13.36
CA THR A 593 22.41 20.14 12.75
C THR A 593 23.46 21.14 12.31
N LEU A 594 23.04 22.22 11.65
CA LEU A 594 23.96 23.24 11.19
C LEU A 594 24.57 24.01 12.35
N LEU A 595 23.79 24.37 13.38
CA LEU A 595 24.32 25.06 14.55
C LEU A 595 25.38 24.24 15.28
N LEU A 596 25.14 22.94 15.47
CA LEU A 596 26.13 22.05 16.07
C LEU A 596 27.40 21.94 15.20
N MET A 597 27.24 21.94 13.88
CA MET A 597 28.39 21.90 12.99
C MET A 597 29.22 23.18 13.05
N VAL A 598 28.57 24.33 13.19
CA VAL A 598 29.24 25.62 13.35
C VAL A 598 30.13 25.63 14.59
N THR A 599 29.66 25.10 15.72
CA THR A 599 30.44 25.07 16.96
C THR A 599 31.58 24.05 16.88
N GLU A 600 31.34 22.85 16.33
CA GLU A 600 32.36 21.80 16.25
C GLU A 600 33.45 22.09 15.20
N LYS A 601 33.11 22.85 14.15
CA LYS A 601 34.05 23.32 13.12
C LYS A 601 34.52 24.75 13.33
N GLY A 602 34.31 25.33 14.52
CA GLY A 602 34.69 26.71 14.84
C GLY A 602 36.14 27.05 14.52
N LYS A 603 37.09 26.15 14.83
CA LYS A 603 38.53 26.30 14.52
C LYS A 603 38.79 26.38 13.01
N GLU A 604 38.11 25.56 12.22
CA GLU A 604 38.26 25.54 10.75
C GLU A 604 37.72 26.85 10.13
N ILE A 605 36.59 27.36 10.65
CA ILE A 605 36.01 28.65 10.24
C ILE A 605 36.96 29.81 10.57
N ALA A 606 37.55 29.79 11.77
CA ALA A 606 38.50 30.80 12.21
C ALA A 606 39.78 30.82 11.36
N ILE A 607 40.32 29.65 11.01
CA ILE A 607 41.46 29.54 10.07
C ILE A 607 41.08 30.11 8.70
N LEU A 608 39.89 29.78 8.18
CA LEU A 608 39.42 30.27 6.88
C LEU A 608 39.35 31.80 6.86
N LYS A 609 38.83 32.40 7.94
CA LYS A 609 38.75 33.86 8.10
C LYS A 609 40.11 34.51 8.30
N ALA A 610 41.03 33.88 9.05
CA ALA A 610 42.40 34.35 9.22
C ALA A 610 43.18 34.37 7.89
N LEU A 611 42.87 33.44 6.98
CA LEU A 611 43.40 33.41 5.62
C LEU A 611 42.73 34.43 4.67
N GLY A 612 41.75 35.19 5.14
CA GLY A 612 41.09 36.27 4.38
C GLY A 612 39.69 35.94 3.84
N ALA A 613 39.04 34.85 4.26
CA ALA A 613 37.65 34.60 3.88
C ALA A 613 36.69 35.64 4.48
N SER A 614 35.83 36.23 3.64
CA SER A 614 34.82 37.19 4.08
C SER A 614 33.65 36.52 4.81
N ASP A 615 32.94 37.28 5.66
CA ASP A 615 31.73 36.80 6.35
C ASP A 615 30.67 36.29 5.36
N LYS A 616 30.54 36.95 4.20
CA LYS A 616 29.66 36.51 3.11
C LYS A 616 30.09 35.15 2.54
N ALA A 617 31.39 34.89 2.38
CA ALA A 617 31.89 33.60 1.92
C ALA A 617 31.57 32.49 2.93
N VAL A 618 31.79 32.74 4.23
CA VAL A 618 31.43 31.79 5.29
C VAL A 618 29.93 31.52 5.31
N MET A 619 29.09 32.56 5.24
CA MET A 619 27.64 32.42 5.17
C MET A 619 27.21 31.56 3.96
N GLN A 620 27.79 31.79 2.78
CA GLN A 620 27.47 31.02 1.59
C GLN A 620 27.88 29.54 1.71
N ILE A 621 29.00 29.23 2.40
CA ILE A 621 29.44 27.84 2.63
C ILE A 621 28.36 27.09 3.43
N PHE A 622 27.90 27.66 4.53
CA PHE A 622 26.87 27.02 5.38
C PHE A 622 25.49 27.01 4.74
N MET A 623 25.14 28.02 3.93
CA MET A 623 23.92 28.00 3.10
C MET A 623 23.94 26.84 2.09
N ILE A 624 25.07 26.65 1.38
CA ILE A 624 25.21 25.55 0.42
C ILE A 624 25.14 24.20 1.12
N GLU A 625 25.78 24.06 2.28
CA GLU A 625 25.70 22.83 3.07
C GLU A 625 24.25 22.51 3.48
N GLY A 626 23.52 23.53 3.95
CA GLY A 626 22.10 23.41 4.24
C GLY A 626 21.24 23.00 3.04
N VAL A 627 21.48 23.61 1.89
CA VAL A 627 20.83 23.27 0.62
C VAL A 627 21.14 21.85 0.17
N ILE A 628 22.38 21.37 0.38
CA ILE A 628 22.76 19.98 0.07
C ILE A 628 22.01 19.02 1.00
N ILE A 629 22.02 19.25 2.31
CA ILE A 629 21.34 18.38 3.29
C ILE A 629 19.83 18.34 3.03
N GLY A 630 19.19 19.50 2.85
CA GLY A 630 17.76 19.61 2.56
C GLY A 630 17.40 19.03 1.19
N GLY A 631 18.24 19.22 0.18
CA GLY A 631 18.06 18.67 -1.16
C GLY A 631 18.16 17.15 -1.17
N ILE A 632 19.15 16.56 -0.49
CA ILE A 632 19.27 15.09 -0.35
C ILE A 632 18.02 14.55 0.35
N GLY A 633 17.63 15.13 1.48
CA GLY A 633 16.43 14.72 2.20
C GLY A 633 15.18 14.76 1.31
N THR A 634 14.95 15.88 0.62
CA THR A 634 13.80 16.06 -0.26
C THR A 634 13.79 15.06 -1.41
N ILE A 635 14.92 14.84 -2.10
CA ILE A 635 15.04 13.88 -3.21
C ILE A 635 14.76 12.46 -2.72
N PHE A 636 15.35 12.06 -1.60
CA PHE A 636 15.12 10.74 -1.02
C PHE A 636 13.66 10.57 -0.58
N GLY A 637 13.06 11.58 0.06
CA GLY A 637 11.69 11.52 0.53
C GLY A 637 10.67 11.46 -0.60
N VAL A 638 10.73 12.42 -1.53
CA VAL A 638 9.82 12.49 -2.68
C VAL A 638 10.01 11.27 -3.59
N GLY A 639 11.27 10.85 -3.84
CA GLY A 639 11.56 9.66 -4.62
C GLY A 639 10.97 8.40 -3.99
N THR A 640 11.16 8.22 -2.68
CA THR A 640 10.61 7.07 -1.94
C THR A 640 9.10 7.05 -1.97
N ALA A 641 8.43 8.20 -1.75
CA ALA A 641 6.98 8.29 -1.87
C ALA A 641 6.50 7.97 -3.28
N LEU A 642 7.20 8.46 -4.31
CA LEU A 642 6.82 8.20 -5.69
C LEU A 642 6.93 6.71 -6.01
N ALA A 643 8.02 6.03 -5.61
CA ALA A 643 8.14 4.58 -5.77
C ALA A 643 7.08 3.80 -4.96
N LEU A 644 6.80 4.21 -3.72
CA LEU A 644 5.79 3.59 -2.88
C LEU A 644 4.40 3.72 -3.49
N CYS A 645 3.97 4.94 -3.80
CA CYS A 645 2.62 5.23 -4.31
C CYS A 645 2.39 4.71 -5.73
N THR A 646 3.37 4.85 -6.62
CA THR A 646 3.27 4.25 -7.97
C THR A 646 3.33 2.73 -7.91
N GLY A 647 4.16 2.15 -7.03
CA GLY A 647 4.20 0.72 -6.78
C GLY A 647 2.88 0.18 -6.25
N LEU A 648 2.25 0.87 -5.30
CA LEU A 648 0.91 0.51 -4.79
C LEU A 648 -0.14 0.55 -5.91
N ALA A 649 -0.14 1.60 -6.73
CA ALA A 649 -1.07 1.75 -7.84
C ALA A 649 -0.87 0.68 -8.93
N TRP A 650 0.39 0.31 -9.19
CA TRP A 650 0.74 -0.62 -10.26
C TRP A 650 0.59 -2.09 -9.86
N PHE A 651 1.10 -2.46 -8.68
CA PHE A 651 0.99 -3.84 -8.17
C PHE A 651 -0.41 -4.14 -7.63
N GLY A 652 -1.20 -3.12 -7.27
CA GLY A 652 -2.62 -3.25 -6.95
C GLY A 652 -2.86 -4.18 -5.76
N VAL A 653 -2.17 -3.89 -4.64
CA VAL A 653 -2.33 -4.65 -3.38
C VAL A 653 -3.81 -4.68 -2.99
N ARG A 654 -4.36 -5.90 -2.88
CA ARG A 654 -5.77 -6.10 -2.54
C ARG A 654 -5.91 -6.25 -1.04
N LEU A 655 -6.96 -5.64 -0.52
CA LEU A 655 -7.43 -5.89 0.84
C LEU A 655 -8.55 -6.92 0.75
N ASP A 656 -8.76 -7.67 1.82
CA ASP A 656 -9.90 -8.58 1.91
C ASP A 656 -11.21 -7.76 1.81
N PRO A 657 -12.02 -7.92 0.74
CA PRO A 657 -13.23 -7.11 0.55
C PRO A 657 -14.29 -7.37 1.62
N ASP A 658 -14.30 -8.56 2.23
CA ASP A 658 -15.28 -8.92 3.27
C ASP A 658 -14.93 -8.28 4.62
N VAL A 659 -13.65 -7.92 4.83
CA VAL A 659 -13.18 -7.28 6.07
C VAL A 659 -13.07 -5.76 5.93
N TYR A 660 -12.52 -5.29 4.81
CA TYR A 660 -12.15 -3.89 4.61
C TYR A 660 -13.10 -3.12 3.69
N TYR A 661 -14.09 -3.78 3.08
CA TYR A 661 -15.08 -3.19 2.16
C TYR A 661 -14.50 -2.39 0.98
N ILE A 662 -13.20 -2.51 0.75
CA ILE A 662 -12.44 -1.79 -0.27
C ILE A 662 -11.53 -2.80 -0.97
N ASP A 663 -11.71 -2.97 -2.28
CA ASP A 663 -10.96 -3.97 -3.06
C ASP A 663 -9.45 -3.68 -3.19
N ARG A 664 -9.07 -2.41 -3.11
CA ARG A 664 -7.68 -1.94 -3.26
C ARG A 664 -7.52 -0.57 -2.64
N LEU A 665 -6.34 -0.26 -2.12
CA LEU A 665 -6.04 1.09 -1.65
C LEU A 665 -6.06 2.07 -2.84
N PRO A 666 -6.99 3.04 -2.88
CA PRO A 666 -7.05 3.98 -3.98
C PRO A 666 -5.91 5.00 -3.81
N VAL A 667 -4.95 4.97 -4.72
CA VAL A 667 -3.80 5.89 -4.73
C VAL A 667 -3.71 6.55 -6.09
N THR A 668 -3.73 7.87 -6.12
CA THR A 668 -3.52 8.66 -7.33
C THR A 668 -2.27 9.49 -7.17
N VAL A 669 -1.29 9.28 -8.04
CA VAL A 669 -0.05 10.05 -8.03
C VAL A 669 -0.20 11.22 -8.99
N ASN A 670 -0.33 12.42 -8.43
CA ASN A 670 -0.36 13.66 -9.22
C ASN A 670 1.01 14.36 -9.19
N GLY A 671 1.62 14.52 -10.36
CA GLY A 671 2.93 15.15 -10.49
C GLY A 671 2.97 16.59 -9.98
N SER A 672 1.87 17.35 -10.10
CA SER A 672 1.80 18.72 -9.58
C SER A 672 1.94 18.78 -8.07
N ASP A 673 1.29 17.85 -7.36
CA ASP A 673 1.26 17.83 -5.90
C ASP A 673 2.64 17.46 -5.36
N TYR A 674 3.31 16.50 -6.00
CA TYR A 674 4.69 16.12 -5.68
C TYR A 674 5.67 17.25 -5.94
N ALA A 675 5.54 17.95 -7.07
CA ALA A 675 6.38 19.10 -7.39
C ALA A 675 6.17 20.23 -6.38
N MET A 676 4.93 20.51 -5.99
CA MET A 676 4.62 21.53 -4.98
C MET A 676 5.22 21.18 -3.62
N VAL A 677 5.11 19.92 -3.17
CA VAL A 677 5.73 19.45 -1.93
C VAL A 677 7.26 19.55 -2.01
N ALA A 678 7.86 19.14 -3.12
CA ALA A 678 9.32 19.21 -3.31
C ALA A 678 9.83 20.65 -3.27
N VAL A 679 9.15 21.57 -3.98
CA VAL A 679 9.51 23.00 -4.01
C VAL A 679 9.31 23.64 -2.63
N ALA A 680 8.18 23.38 -1.97
CA ALA A 680 7.91 23.91 -0.63
C ALA A 680 8.94 23.41 0.40
N ALA A 681 9.21 22.11 0.42
CA ALA A 681 10.22 21.52 1.30
C ALA A 681 11.60 22.13 1.06
N PHE A 682 12.01 22.26 -0.21
CA PHE A 682 13.29 22.86 -0.58
C PHE A 682 13.41 24.33 -0.16
N ILE A 683 12.38 25.14 -0.40
CA ILE A 683 12.33 26.55 0.02
C ILE A 683 12.45 26.66 1.53
N ILE A 684 11.68 25.86 2.27
CA ILE A 684 11.64 25.95 3.73
C ILE A 684 12.95 25.46 4.35
N CYS A 685 13.54 24.40 3.82
CA CYS A 685 14.90 23.98 4.18
C CYS A 685 15.90 25.11 3.93
N THR A 686 15.83 25.77 2.77
CA THR A 686 16.74 26.88 2.45
C THR A 686 16.57 28.05 3.42
N ILE A 687 15.33 28.42 3.75
CA ILE A 687 15.05 29.50 4.73
C ILE A 687 15.59 29.12 6.12
N ALA A 688 15.38 27.88 6.56
CA ALA A 688 15.85 27.39 7.85
C ALA A 688 17.38 27.47 8.00
N THR A 689 18.12 27.41 6.88
CA THR A 689 19.58 27.45 6.87
C THR A 689 20.16 28.85 7.03
N ILE A 690 19.35 29.88 6.83
CA ILE A 690 19.79 31.29 6.93
C ILE A 690 20.28 31.61 8.34
N TYR A 691 19.55 31.20 9.37
CA TYR A 691 19.91 31.51 10.76
C TYR A 691 21.26 30.88 11.18
N PRO A 692 21.48 29.56 11.01
CA PRO A 692 22.79 28.95 11.30
C PRO A 692 23.93 29.51 10.45
N ALA A 693 23.69 29.79 9.17
CA ALA A 693 24.70 30.36 8.28
C ALA A 693 25.13 31.77 8.72
N HIS A 694 24.16 32.59 9.17
CA HIS A 694 24.45 33.90 9.74
C HIS A 694 25.25 33.77 11.05
N ALA A 695 24.87 32.84 11.92
CA ALA A 695 25.60 32.56 13.17
C ALA A 695 27.06 32.16 12.89
N ALA A 696 27.29 31.30 11.88
CA ALA A 696 28.63 30.91 11.46
C ALA A 696 29.47 32.09 10.96
N SER A 697 28.85 32.98 10.18
CA SER A 697 29.52 34.14 9.62
C SER A 697 29.95 35.15 10.69
N LYS A 698 29.39 35.11 11.90
CA LYS A 698 29.74 36.01 13.01
C LYS A 698 30.87 35.51 13.90
N LEU A 699 31.38 34.30 13.71
CA LEU A 699 32.53 33.79 14.47
C LEU A 699 33.78 34.62 14.19
N THR A 700 34.44 35.12 15.23
CA THR A 700 35.70 35.84 15.07
C THR A 700 36.88 34.86 14.98
N PRO A 701 37.97 35.20 14.24
CA PRO A 701 39.15 34.36 14.16
C PRO A 701 39.79 34.09 15.54
N VAL A 702 39.73 35.09 16.43
CA VAL A 702 40.32 35.00 17.78
C VAL A 702 39.54 34.00 18.63
N ASP A 703 38.21 34.05 18.63
CA ASP A 703 37.39 33.16 19.45
C ASP A 703 37.55 31.69 19.05
N GLY A 704 37.68 31.41 17.74
CA GLY A 704 37.85 30.04 17.25
C GLY A 704 39.26 29.46 17.39
N LEU A 705 40.28 30.30 17.61
CA LEU A 705 41.67 29.88 17.83
C LEU A 705 42.07 29.85 19.32
N ARG A 706 41.33 30.55 20.19
CA ARG A 706 41.62 30.68 21.62
C ARG A 706 41.18 29.47 22.46
N TYR A 707 40.24 28.66 21.96
CA TYR A 707 39.81 27.43 22.62
C TYR A 707 40.74 26.26 22.24
N GLU A 708 41.88 26.18 22.92
CA GLU A 708 42.65 24.96 23.20
C GLU A 708 43.50 25.15 24.46
#